data_AF-A0A1V2ZXN8-F1
#
_entry.id   AF-A0A1V2ZXN8-F1
#
_cell.length_a   1.000
_cell.length_b   1.000
_cell.length_c   1.000
_cell.angle_alpha   90.00
_cell.angle_beta   90.00
_cell.angle_gamma   90.00
#
_symmetry.space_group_name_H-M   'P 1'
#
loop_
_entity.id
_entity.type
_entity.pdbx_description
1 polymer ?
#
loop_
_entity_poly.entity_id
_entity_poly.type
_entity_poly.pdbx_seq_one_letter_code
_entity_poly.pdbx_strand_id
1 'polypeptide(L)'
;MSTTQADNEVVLGGCAPTPLASYLKALGVMRLLAEQKPEWEVRGAWRGEHFVLKSLVIAHEEDAREKVSEFFLREYSPTAMVAPWNGGSGFYPKDTKVGIEPIIQGRSDRFSTYREVIGFCHSLVEEQGLKESPKGDDKSRFLTTARSRGPEALLDWMDAAILLAGEDPKYPPLLGTGGNDGRLDFTNNFMQRLGQLIDPEGGEPTDSAAMWLPAALFGDSSTGMENAAVGQFNPGDAGGANAGTGFESGSLINPWDFVLMLEGAIFFAATATRRLESADPGALAYPFTVRASAAGSGAVGSSDEGQARAEIWLPLWSGFSSASEVKNLLAEGRATLNRRSVRDGLGFARAVAGLGVDRGISHFQRYAFLMRAGKAYFATPLSRFQVSANPDVELINELEKGQFLDRLRRFARGDHAPASIQSLSRQLEDGLFGLAQRADAQTLQKVLGCLGALSTALAKSRAAREFVPPVPVLSEQWALKADDGTPEYRIAVALAGLGGTRFPMRPYMVPVRREKYGWSWHDESRSAVWGEGGFADNLARVLGRRRLDEEKDETLDGHAFRYAFGAEARDVEAWLDGGLDEQRLARLLLGLVNVRIPKNLPAAAPRMEEGDERRVALPAPFAALKPFFMPAGLLEVFKLLDEHRSLPSFAEILTALQTNRTQRAVDLAWGRLRAVGYPLPAHPRQAPRVSGTNGVRLLAALAIPLDAADAAPCLRSITSVRTTKDIA
;
A
#
# COMPACT_ATOMS: atom_id res chain seq x y z
N MET A 1 34.44 -32.76 1.17
CA MET A 1 33.57 -33.50 0.22
C MET A 1 32.27 -33.79 0.96
N SER A 2 31.30 -32.89 0.80
CA SER A 2 29.94 -33.06 1.31
C SER A 2 29.15 -33.76 0.21
N THR A 3 28.64 -34.94 0.50
CA THR A 3 27.69 -35.68 -0.34
C THR A 3 26.53 -34.76 -0.74
N THR A 4 26.48 -34.38 -2.01
CA THR A 4 25.34 -33.72 -2.65
C THR A 4 24.13 -34.64 -2.55
N GLN A 5 23.21 -34.30 -1.67
CA GLN A 5 21.91 -34.93 -1.53
C GLN A 5 21.20 -34.79 -2.89
N ALA A 6 20.79 -35.92 -3.49
CA ALA A 6 20.00 -35.89 -4.72
C ALA A 6 18.68 -35.19 -4.40
N ASP A 7 18.49 -33.98 -4.93
CA ASP A 7 17.27 -33.22 -4.70
C ASP A 7 16.15 -33.86 -5.53
N ASN A 8 15.20 -34.50 -4.85
CA ASN A 8 13.99 -35.11 -5.39
C ASN A 8 13.01 -34.05 -5.88
N GLU A 9 13.47 -33.15 -6.74
CA GLU A 9 12.80 -31.92 -7.12
C GLU A 9 12.71 -31.79 -8.65
N VAL A 10 11.61 -31.22 -9.13
CA VAL A 10 11.40 -30.90 -10.56
C VAL A 10 11.06 -29.44 -10.68
N VAL A 11 11.89 -28.70 -11.42
CA VAL A 11 11.62 -27.30 -11.72
C VAL A 11 10.68 -27.21 -12.93
N LEU A 12 9.49 -26.68 -12.72
CA LEU A 12 8.54 -26.37 -13.79
C LEU A 12 8.86 -24.97 -14.35
N GLY A 13 9.86 -24.89 -15.22
CA GLY A 13 10.34 -23.62 -15.79
C GLY A 13 9.25 -22.80 -16.52
N GLY A 14 8.21 -23.46 -17.06
CA GLY A 14 7.07 -22.80 -17.71
C GLY A 14 6.01 -22.28 -16.72
N CYS A 15 6.13 -22.63 -15.45
CA CYS A 15 5.19 -22.28 -14.38
C CYS A 15 5.77 -21.16 -13.49
N ALA A 16 5.40 -19.92 -13.78
CA ALA A 16 5.84 -18.73 -13.05
C ALA A 16 4.68 -18.03 -12.30
N PRO A 17 4.97 -17.20 -11.28
CA PRO A 17 3.94 -16.41 -10.59
C PRO A 17 3.18 -15.43 -11.48
N THR A 18 3.76 -15.03 -12.62
CA THR A 18 3.19 -14.10 -13.62
C THR A 18 3.47 -14.63 -15.04
N PRO A 19 2.51 -14.58 -15.98
CA PRO A 19 1.13 -14.10 -15.86
C PRO A 19 0.23 -15.02 -15.01
N LEU A 20 -1.02 -14.60 -14.78
CA LEU A 20 -1.99 -15.36 -13.97
C LEU A 20 -2.19 -16.79 -14.50
N ALA A 21 -2.20 -16.95 -15.83
CA ALA A 21 -2.29 -18.25 -16.48
C ALA A 21 -1.20 -19.23 -16.00
N SER A 22 0.05 -18.76 -15.90
CA SER A 22 1.19 -19.57 -15.47
C SER A 22 1.10 -19.97 -13.99
N TYR A 23 0.60 -19.07 -13.14
CA TYR A 23 0.37 -19.38 -11.72
C TYR A 23 -0.67 -20.48 -11.57
N LEU A 24 -1.81 -20.35 -12.26
CA LEU A 24 -2.88 -21.35 -12.19
C LEU A 24 -2.44 -22.68 -12.81
N LYS A 25 -1.71 -22.66 -13.93
CA LYS A 25 -1.11 -23.86 -14.54
C LYS A 25 -0.26 -24.63 -13.52
N ALA A 26 0.59 -23.93 -12.76
CA ALA A 26 1.41 -24.55 -11.72
C ALA A 26 0.54 -25.34 -10.71
N LEU A 27 -0.57 -24.74 -10.28
CA LEU A 27 -1.51 -25.39 -9.39
C LEU A 27 -2.23 -26.56 -10.06
N GLY A 28 -2.65 -26.41 -11.32
CA GLY A 28 -3.29 -27.48 -12.09
C GLY A 28 -2.41 -28.71 -12.21
N VAL A 29 -1.12 -28.51 -12.54
CA VAL A 29 -0.13 -29.60 -12.61
C VAL A 29 -0.01 -30.31 -11.26
N MET A 30 0.15 -29.54 -10.17
CA MET A 30 0.26 -30.10 -8.83
C MET A 30 -0.99 -30.87 -8.41
N ARG A 31 -2.19 -30.34 -8.72
CA ARG A 31 -3.48 -30.94 -8.39
C ARG A 31 -3.64 -32.29 -9.07
N LEU A 32 -3.44 -32.33 -10.39
CA LEU A 32 -3.65 -33.51 -11.20
C LEU A 32 -2.70 -34.63 -10.81
N LEU A 33 -1.42 -34.33 -10.56
CA LEU A 33 -0.47 -35.32 -10.07
C LEU A 33 -0.85 -35.82 -8.67
N ALA A 34 -1.24 -34.94 -7.75
CA ALA A 34 -1.60 -35.35 -6.39
C ALA A 34 -2.90 -36.17 -6.33
N GLU A 35 -3.88 -35.89 -7.19
CA GLU A 35 -5.18 -36.56 -7.22
C GLU A 35 -5.14 -37.88 -8.00
N GLN A 36 -4.43 -37.93 -9.14
CA GLN A 36 -4.40 -39.10 -10.04
C GLN A 36 -3.20 -40.02 -9.81
N LYS A 37 -2.17 -39.53 -9.10
CA LYS A 37 -1.00 -40.28 -8.64
C LYS A 37 -0.75 -40.06 -7.14
N PRO A 38 -1.72 -40.40 -6.26
CA PRO A 38 -1.58 -40.15 -4.81
C PRO A 38 -0.34 -40.82 -4.21
N GLU A 39 0.12 -41.93 -4.78
CA GLU A 39 1.33 -42.65 -4.39
C GLU A 39 2.64 -41.88 -4.67
N TRP A 40 2.59 -40.80 -5.47
CA TRP A 40 3.74 -39.93 -5.69
C TRP A 40 3.92 -38.92 -4.54
N GLU A 41 2.92 -38.71 -3.68
CA GLU A 41 2.98 -37.76 -2.55
C GLU A 41 3.53 -36.37 -2.96
N VAL A 42 3.06 -35.86 -4.11
CA VAL A 42 3.60 -34.63 -4.70
C VAL A 42 3.36 -33.43 -3.78
N ARG A 43 4.42 -32.65 -3.56
CA ARG A 43 4.39 -31.35 -2.89
C ARG A 43 4.93 -30.27 -3.80
N GLY A 44 4.51 -29.03 -3.62
CA GLY A 44 4.91 -27.89 -4.45
C GLY A 44 5.38 -26.70 -3.63
N ALA A 45 6.32 -25.92 -4.18
CA ALA A 45 6.80 -24.66 -3.61
C ALA A 45 7.22 -23.67 -4.70
N TRP A 46 7.21 -22.37 -4.39
CA TRP A 46 7.74 -21.31 -5.27
C TRP A 46 9.21 -21.03 -4.96
N ARG A 47 10.08 -21.06 -5.98
CA ARG A 47 11.52 -20.75 -5.87
C ARG A 47 12.01 -20.02 -7.13
N GLY A 48 12.63 -18.86 -6.96
CA GLY A 48 13.31 -18.14 -8.05
C GLY A 48 12.46 -17.94 -9.31
N GLU A 49 11.22 -17.47 -9.16
CA GLU A 49 10.23 -17.30 -10.25
C GLU A 49 9.68 -18.60 -10.89
N HIS A 50 9.97 -19.76 -10.33
CA HIS A 50 9.47 -21.04 -10.81
C HIS A 50 8.69 -21.80 -9.75
N PHE A 51 7.76 -22.65 -10.19
CA PHE A 51 7.15 -23.65 -9.33
C PHE A 51 8.00 -24.92 -9.33
N VAL A 52 8.27 -25.44 -8.15
CA VAL A 52 9.09 -26.64 -7.96
C VAL A 52 8.23 -27.72 -7.32
N LEU A 53 8.20 -28.90 -7.94
CA LEU A 53 7.57 -30.09 -7.37
C LEU A 53 8.60 -30.90 -6.60
N LYS A 54 8.17 -31.60 -5.55
CA LYS A 54 8.97 -32.55 -4.78
C LYS A 54 8.19 -33.83 -4.55
N SER A 55 8.84 -34.96 -4.82
CA SER A 55 8.27 -36.30 -4.63
C SER A 55 9.39 -37.34 -4.53
N LEU A 56 9.23 -38.32 -3.64
CA LEU A 56 10.21 -39.42 -3.49
C LEU A 56 10.25 -40.36 -4.70
N VAL A 57 9.18 -40.42 -5.50
CA VAL A 57 9.08 -41.26 -6.72
C VAL A 57 9.80 -40.61 -7.91
N ILE A 58 9.98 -39.29 -7.82
CA ILE A 58 10.61 -38.44 -8.83
C ILE A 58 12.09 -38.21 -8.44
N ALA A 59 12.84 -39.31 -8.32
CA ALA A 59 14.28 -39.27 -8.06
C ALA A 59 15.05 -39.25 -9.39
N HIS A 60 15.98 -38.28 -9.53
CA HIS A 60 16.80 -37.93 -10.71
C HIS A 60 16.12 -37.01 -11.76
N GLU A 61 16.74 -35.87 -12.03
CA GLU A 61 16.18 -34.75 -12.82
C GLU A 61 15.88 -35.10 -14.29
N GLU A 62 16.67 -35.98 -14.91
CA GLU A 62 16.45 -36.43 -16.30
C GLU A 62 15.23 -37.37 -16.41
N ASP A 63 15.08 -38.34 -15.50
CA ASP A 63 13.91 -39.25 -15.44
C ASP A 63 12.63 -38.52 -14.97
N ALA A 64 12.79 -37.44 -14.22
CA ALA A 64 11.69 -36.72 -13.60
C ALA A 64 10.83 -35.94 -14.59
N ARG A 65 11.46 -35.21 -15.53
CA ARG A 65 10.76 -34.48 -16.58
C ARG A 65 9.98 -35.44 -17.48
N GLU A 66 10.60 -36.58 -17.81
CA GLU A 66 10.00 -37.61 -18.65
C GLU A 66 8.78 -38.24 -17.97
N LYS A 67 8.90 -38.70 -16.72
CA LYS A 67 7.76 -39.26 -15.95
C LYS A 67 6.57 -38.31 -15.84
N VAL A 68 6.83 -37.03 -15.52
CA VAL A 68 5.76 -36.04 -15.45
C VAL A 68 5.13 -35.81 -16.82
N SER A 69 5.94 -35.78 -17.89
CA SER A 69 5.45 -35.60 -19.26
C SER A 69 4.62 -36.80 -19.73
N GLU A 70 5.07 -38.02 -19.43
CA GLU A 70 4.39 -39.26 -19.75
C GLU A 70 3.01 -39.33 -19.10
N PHE A 71 2.90 -38.95 -17.82
CA PHE A 71 1.61 -38.84 -17.14
C PHE A 71 0.64 -37.94 -17.92
N PHE A 72 1.03 -36.72 -18.27
CA PHE A 72 0.13 -35.80 -18.99
C PHE A 72 -0.21 -36.29 -20.40
N LEU A 73 0.76 -36.86 -21.11
CA LEU A 73 0.56 -37.32 -22.48
C LEU A 73 -0.33 -38.56 -22.56
N ARG A 74 -0.17 -39.52 -21.65
CA ARG A 74 -0.78 -40.86 -21.76
C ARG A 74 -1.86 -41.15 -20.72
N GLU A 75 -1.73 -40.63 -19.51
CA GLU A 75 -2.54 -41.07 -18.37
C GLU A 75 -3.57 -40.04 -17.89
N TYR A 76 -3.27 -38.75 -18.01
CA TYR A 76 -4.07 -37.66 -17.47
C TYR A 76 -5.55 -37.76 -17.91
N SER A 77 -6.45 -37.87 -16.94
CA SER A 77 -7.90 -37.85 -17.14
C SER A 77 -8.44 -36.44 -16.87
N PRO A 78 -9.02 -35.72 -17.85
CA PRO A 78 -9.46 -34.35 -17.66
C PRO A 78 -10.65 -34.21 -16.70
N THR A 79 -10.67 -33.11 -15.93
CA THR A 79 -11.83 -32.79 -15.09
C THR A 79 -13.02 -32.41 -15.95
N ALA A 80 -14.20 -32.91 -15.59
CA ALA A 80 -15.44 -32.72 -16.34
C ALA A 80 -16.02 -31.29 -16.20
N MET A 81 -15.35 -30.31 -16.80
CA MET A 81 -15.77 -28.91 -16.77
C MET A 81 -16.87 -28.65 -17.81
N VAL A 82 -18.09 -28.42 -17.34
CA VAL A 82 -19.24 -28.10 -18.19
C VAL A 82 -20.01 -26.92 -17.63
N ALA A 83 -20.63 -26.13 -18.51
CA ALA A 83 -21.46 -25.00 -18.11
C ALA A 83 -22.79 -24.98 -18.88
N PRO A 84 -23.67 -25.97 -18.69
CA PRO A 84 -24.99 -26.00 -19.35
C PRO A 84 -25.84 -24.75 -19.04
N TRP A 85 -25.53 -23.99 -17.99
CA TRP A 85 -26.18 -22.72 -17.67
C TRP A 85 -25.68 -21.50 -18.50
N ASN A 86 -24.75 -21.71 -19.44
CA ASN A 86 -24.18 -20.69 -20.32
C ASN A 86 -24.58 -20.92 -21.78
N GLY A 87 -24.79 -19.82 -22.51
CA GLY A 87 -24.89 -19.87 -23.97
C GLY A 87 -23.50 -20.00 -24.59
N GLY A 88 -23.38 -20.82 -25.64
CA GLY A 88 -22.10 -21.17 -26.27
C GLY A 88 -21.36 -22.35 -25.63
N SER A 89 -21.93 -22.95 -24.59
CA SER A 89 -21.33 -24.07 -23.81
C SER A 89 -21.32 -25.40 -24.57
N GLY A 90 -22.16 -25.54 -25.58
CA GLY A 90 -22.27 -26.76 -26.38
C GLY A 90 -23.51 -27.58 -26.03
N PHE A 91 -24.39 -27.14 -25.13
CA PHE A 91 -25.61 -27.88 -24.77
C PHE A 91 -26.83 -27.50 -25.63
N TYR A 92 -26.88 -26.28 -26.18
CA TYR A 92 -28.05 -25.79 -26.90
C TYR A 92 -27.92 -25.88 -28.42
N PRO A 93 -29.03 -25.88 -29.19
CA PRO A 93 -29.00 -26.02 -30.65
C PRO A 93 -28.19 -24.95 -31.39
N LYS A 94 -28.11 -23.73 -30.82
CA LYS A 94 -27.34 -22.62 -31.40
C LYS A 94 -25.88 -22.59 -30.96
N ASP A 95 -25.47 -23.49 -30.06
CA ASP A 95 -24.11 -23.53 -29.55
C ASP A 95 -23.18 -24.23 -30.53
N THR A 96 -21.92 -23.81 -30.54
CA THR A 96 -20.85 -24.53 -31.24
C THR A 96 -20.58 -25.86 -30.56
N LYS A 97 -20.74 -26.97 -31.29
CA LYS A 97 -20.57 -28.33 -30.77
C LYS A 97 -19.17 -28.91 -30.96
N VAL A 98 -18.24 -28.12 -31.52
CA VAL A 98 -16.88 -28.56 -31.88
C VAL A 98 -16.10 -29.10 -30.68
N GLY A 99 -16.33 -28.58 -29.46
CA GLY A 99 -15.69 -29.10 -28.25
C GLY A 99 -16.39 -30.33 -27.68
N ILE A 100 -17.72 -30.28 -27.52
CA ILE A 100 -18.47 -31.29 -26.77
C ILE A 100 -18.69 -32.59 -27.55
N GLU A 101 -18.93 -32.51 -28.87
CA GLU A 101 -19.32 -33.67 -29.69
C GLU A 101 -18.21 -34.73 -29.79
N PRO A 102 -16.92 -34.37 -30.00
CA PRO A 102 -15.84 -35.36 -30.04
C PRO A 102 -15.71 -36.14 -28.73
N ILE A 103 -15.95 -35.49 -27.58
CA ILE A 103 -15.90 -36.14 -26.26
C ILE A 103 -17.06 -37.14 -26.10
N ILE A 104 -18.27 -36.78 -26.53
CA ILE A 104 -19.44 -37.65 -26.48
C ILE A 104 -19.26 -38.89 -27.37
N GLN A 105 -18.78 -38.69 -28.59
CA GLN A 105 -18.65 -39.74 -29.60
C GLN A 105 -17.43 -40.64 -29.37
N GLY A 106 -16.37 -40.10 -28.76
CA GLY A 106 -15.12 -40.80 -28.52
C GLY A 106 -15.25 -41.93 -27.49
N ARG A 107 -14.35 -42.91 -27.59
CA ARG A 107 -14.31 -44.11 -26.74
C ARG A 107 -13.23 -44.13 -25.68
N SER A 108 -12.32 -43.16 -25.68
CA SER A 108 -11.22 -43.11 -24.73
C SER A 108 -11.69 -43.14 -23.28
N ASP A 109 -11.06 -43.98 -22.45
CA ASP A 109 -11.35 -44.09 -21.02
C ASP A 109 -11.00 -42.81 -20.25
N ARG A 110 -10.06 -42.01 -20.78
CA ARG A 110 -9.67 -40.70 -20.22
C ARG A 110 -10.84 -39.72 -20.17
N PHE A 111 -11.87 -39.90 -20.99
CA PHE A 111 -13.07 -39.05 -21.02
C PHE A 111 -14.32 -39.70 -20.42
N SER A 112 -14.19 -40.86 -19.76
CA SER A 112 -15.33 -41.62 -19.22
C SER A 112 -16.18 -40.80 -18.24
N THR A 113 -15.57 -40.23 -17.19
CA THR A 113 -16.23 -39.34 -16.23
C THR A 113 -16.79 -38.09 -16.92
N TYR A 114 -16.09 -37.56 -17.93
CA TYR A 114 -16.55 -36.40 -18.70
C TYR A 114 -17.85 -36.70 -19.44
N ARG A 115 -17.93 -37.86 -20.12
CA ARG A 115 -19.14 -38.31 -20.82
C ARG A 115 -20.32 -38.52 -19.85
N GLU A 116 -20.06 -39.07 -18.66
CA GLU A 116 -21.08 -39.22 -17.61
C GLU A 116 -21.68 -37.86 -17.20
N VAL A 117 -20.83 -36.88 -16.91
CA VAL A 117 -21.25 -35.53 -16.51
C VAL A 117 -22.01 -34.83 -17.65
N ILE A 118 -21.53 -34.93 -18.90
CA ILE A 118 -22.22 -34.39 -20.07
C ILE A 118 -23.61 -35.04 -20.22
N GLY A 119 -23.70 -36.36 -20.09
CA GLY A 119 -24.96 -37.11 -20.17
C GLY A 119 -25.98 -36.71 -19.10
N PHE A 120 -25.51 -36.50 -17.86
CA PHE A 120 -26.33 -35.95 -16.78
C PHE A 120 -26.84 -34.55 -17.13
N CYS A 121 -25.97 -33.65 -17.60
CA CYS A 121 -26.35 -32.29 -17.95
C CYS A 121 -27.33 -32.23 -19.13
N HIS A 122 -27.16 -33.08 -20.15
CA HIS A 122 -28.13 -33.20 -21.26
C HIS A 122 -29.50 -33.65 -20.76
N SER A 123 -29.54 -34.70 -19.95
CA SER A 123 -30.78 -35.18 -19.33
C SER A 123 -31.49 -34.07 -18.54
N LEU A 124 -30.74 -33.25 -17.80
CA LEU A 124 -31.30 -32.14 -17.03
C LEU A 124 -31.81 -30.99 -17.90
N VAL A 125 -31.12 -30.67 -19.00
CA VAL A 125 -31.55 -29.67 -19.99
C VAL A 125 -32.85 -30.11 -20.68
N GLU A 126 -32.96 -31.39 -21.02
CA GLU A 126 -34.15 -31.99 -21.63
C GLU A 126 -35.33 -32.06 -20.64
N GLU A 127 -35.10 -32.51 -19.40
CA GLU A 127 -36.11 -32.59 -18.33
C GLU A 127 -36.77 -31.22 -18.07
N GLN A 128 -35.98 -30.13 -18.13
CA GLN A 128 -36.46 -28.77 -17.94
C GLN A 128 -36.96 -28.10 -19.24
N GLY A 129 -36.92 -28.79 -20.38
CA GLY A 129 -37.40 -28.29 -21.66
C GLY A 129 -36.63 -27.07 -22.20
N LEU A 130 -35.36 -26.91 -21.83
CA LEU A 130 -34.56 -25.73 -22.14
C LEU A 130 -34.05 -25.76 -23.58
N LYS A 131 -34.43 -24.77 -24.39
CA LYS A 131 -33.95 -24.60 -25.77
C LYS A 131 -32.80 -23.60 -25.91
N GLU A 132 -32.58 -22.81 -24.87
CA GLU A 132 -31.48 -21.85 -24.74
C GLU A 132 -31.03 -21.79 -23.27
N SER A 133 -29.87 -21.18 -23.03
CA SER A 133 -29.32 -21.02 -21.67
C SER A 133 -30.32 -20.31 -20.76
N PRO A 134 -30.59 -20.84 -19.54
CA PRO A 134 -31.59 -20.28 -18.65
C PRO A 134 -31.17 -18.87 -18.16
N LYS A 135 -32.15 -18.04 -17.83
CA LYS A 135 -31.97 -16.65 -17.37
C LYS A 135 -32.80 -16.38 -16.12
N GLY A 136 -32.40 -15.38 -15.34
CA GLY A 136 -33.12 -15.00 -14.11
C GLY A 136 -33.41 -16.20 -13.21
N ASP A 137 -34.63 -16.29 -12.71
CA ASP A 137 -35.09 -17.36 -11.80
C ASP A 137 -34.93 -18.77 -12.37
N ASP A 138 -35.09 -18.95 -13.68
CA ASP A 138 -34.86 -20.25 -14.33
C ASP A 138 -33.39 -20.66 -14.21
N LYS A 139 -32.45 -19.70 -14.26
CA LYS A 139 -31.02 -19.99 -14.05
C LYS A 139 -30.76 -20.38 -12.61
N SER A 140 -31.31 -19.66 -11.64
CA SER A 140 -31.20 -19.98 -10.21
C SER A 140 -31.76 -21.38 -9.90
N ARG A 141 -32.93 -21.72 -10.46
CA ARG A 141 -33.54 -23.05 -10.32
C ARG A 141 -32.68 -24.14 -10.97
N PHE A 142 -32.21 -23.92 -12.20
CA PHE A 142 -31.37 -24.88 -12.90
C PHE A 142 -30.09 -25.19 -12.11
N LEU A 143 -29.39 -24.15 -11.63
CA LEU A 143 -28.16 -24.30 -10.85
C LEU A 143 -28.40 -25.03 -9.52
N THR A 144 -29.53 -24.77 -8.87
CA THR A 144 -29.92 -25.45 -7.62
C THR A 144 -30.16 -26.94 -7.87
N THR A 145 -30.86 -27.29 -8.95
CA THR A 145 -31.09 -28.70 -9.33
C THR A 145 -29.81 -29.40 -9.76
N ALA A 146 -28.96 -28.74 -10.55
CA ALA A 146 -27.67 -29.28 -10.96
C ALA A 146 -26.77 -29.58 -9.75
N ARG A 147 -26.75 -28.68 -8.75
CA ARG A 147 -25.99 -28.90 -7.51
C ARG A 147 -26.54 -30.04 -6.66
N SER A 148 -27.87 -30.22 -6.60
CA SER A 148 -28.49 -31.21 -5.71
C SER A 148 -28.49 -32.62 -6.26
N ARG A 149 -28.51 -32.78 -7.59
CA ARG A 149 -28.59 -34.07 -8.29
C ARG A 149 -27.32 -34.45 -9.05
N GLY A 150 -26.40 -33.50 -9.23
CA GLY A 150 -25.20 -33.68 -10.03
C GLY A 150 -24.21 -34.66 -9.42
N PRO A 151 -23.44 -35.38 -10.24
CA PRO A 151 -22.33 -36.20 -9.77
C PRO A 151 -21.25 -35.33 -9.11
N GLU A 152 -20.46 -35.92 -8.21
CA GLU A 152 -19.40 -35.20 -7.47
C GLU A 152 -18.40 -34.50 -8.41
N ALA A 153 -18.06 -35.13 -9.54
CA ALA A 153 -17.16 -34.58 -10.56
C ALA A 153 -17.65 -33.25 -11.18
N LEU A 154 -18.96 -32.96 -11.14
CA LEU A 154 -19.51 -31.67 -11.58
C LEU A 154 -19.34 -30.58 -10.51
N LEU A 155 -19.36 -30.96 -9.23
CA LEU A 155 -19.45 -30.02 -8.11
C LEU A 155 -18.17 -29.20 -7.92
N ASP A 156 -16.99 -29.78 -8.13
CA ASP A 156 -15.71 -29.07 -7.99
C ASP A 156 -15.62 -27.86 -8.95
N TRP A 157 -16.02 -28.07 -10.21
CA TRP A 157 -16.09 -26.98 -11.19
C TRP A 157 -17.19 -25.97 -10.84
N MET A 158 -18.37 -26.44 -10.43
CA MET A 158 -19.45 -25.56 -10.00
C MET A 158 -19.05 -24.66 -8.83
N ASP A 159 -18.35 -25.19 -7.82
CA ASP A 159 -17.91 -24.46 -6.63
C ASP A 159 -16.84 -23.39 -6.94
N ALA A 160 -16.02 -23.63 -7.95
CA ALA A 160 -15.06 -22.66 -8.45
C ALA A 160 -15.74 -21.54 -9.26
N ALA A 161 -16.75 -21.87 -10.07
CA ALA A 161 -17.37 -20.94 -11.01
C ALA A 161 -18.58 -20.17 -10.45
N ILE A 162 -19.27 -20.72 -9.45
CA ILE A 162 -20.58 -20.22 -8.99
C ILE A 162 -20.70 -20.34 -7.46
N LEU A 163 -21.20 -19.28 -6.83
CA LEU A 163 -21.70 -19.31 -5.46
C LEU A 163 -23.22 -19.15 -5.45
N LEU A 164 -23.93 -20.13 -4.91
CA LEU A 164 -25.36 -20.03 -4.62
C LEU A 164 -25.55 -19.44 -3.21
N ALA A 165 -25.73 -18.12 -3.11
CA ALA A 165 -25.94 -17.43 -1.83
C ALA A 165 -27.04 -16.37 -1.94
N GLY A 166 -28.23 -16.68 -1.40
CA GLY A 166 -29.42 -15.83 -1.50
C GLY A 166 -30.30 -16.23 -2.69
N GLU A 167 -31.02 -15.26 -3.26
CA GLU A 167 -31.94 -15.48 -4.40
C GLU A 167 -31.19 -15.56 -5.75
N ASP A 168 -30.09 -14.82 -5.89
CA ASP A 168 -29.30 -14.76 -7.13
C ASP A 168 -27.93 -15.47 -7.01
N PRO A 169 -27.48 -16.18 -8.07
CA PRO A 169 -26.13 -16.72 -8.13
C PRO A 169 -25.09 -15.60 -8.18
N LYS A 170 -24.03 -15.74 -7.38
CA LYS A 170 -22.87 -14.85 -7.39
C LYS A 170 -21.71 -15.53 -8.11
N TYR A 171 -20.91 -14.75 -8.82
CA TYR A 171 -19.84 -15.28 -9.66
C TYR A 171 -18.48 -14.79 -9.16
N PRO A 172 -17.57 -15.72 -8.83
CA PRO A 172 -16.19 -15.39 -8.56
C PRO A 172 -15.48 -14.69 -9.73
N PRO A 173 -14.57 -13.73 -9.46
CA PRO A 173 -13.95 -12.94 -10.51
C PRO A 173 -13.04 -13.74 -11.46
N LEU A 174 -12.44 -14.83 -10.97
CA LEU A 174 -11.45 -15.64 -11.70
C LEU A 174 -12.06 -16.35 -12.91
N LEU A 175 -13.30 -16.83 -12.81
CA LEU A 175 -13.99 -17.59 -13.87
C LEU A 175 -15.15 -16.79 -14.50
N GLY A 176 -15.08 -15.46 -14.39
CA GLY A 176 -16.02 -14.55 -15.02
C GLY A 176 -17.46 -14.74 -14.53
N THR A 177 -18.41 -14.90 -15.44
CA THR A 177 -19.84 -15.04 -15.10
C THR A 177 -20.27 -16.50 -15.16
N GLY A 178 -19.69 -17.33 -14.29
CA GLY A 178 -20.03 -18.76 -14.21
C GLY A 178 -19.37 -19.60 -15.30
N GLY A 179 -18.11 -19.33 -15.62
CA GLY A 179 -17.36 -20.04 -16.67
C GLY A 179 -17.24 -19.28 -17.99
N ASN A 180 -17.61 -17.99 -18.02
CA ASN A 180 -17.60 -17.17 -19.24
C ASN A 180 -16.88 -15.83 -19.05
N ASP A 181 -16.12 -15.40 -20.04
CA ASP A 181 -15.58 -14.05 -20.15
C ASP A 181 -16.03 -13.37 -21.46
N GLY A 182 -16.95 -12.42 -21.34
CA GLY A 182 -17.60 -11.82 -22.50
C GLY A 182 -18.36 -12.86 -23.34
N ARG A 183 -17.86 -13.13 -24.56
CA ARG A 183 -18.40 -14.15 -25.49
C ARG A 183 -17.64 -15.48 -25.43
N LEU A 184 -16.52 -15.52 -24.71
CA LEU A 184 -15.69 -16.71 -24.59
C LEU A 184 -16.27 -17.62 -23.50
N ASP A 185 -16.69 -18.82 -23.87
CA ASP A 185 -17.07 -19.88 -22.92
C ASP A 185 -15.84 -20.73 -22.59
N PHE A 186 -15.43 -20.72 -21.32
CA PHE A 186 -14.22 -21.43 -20.90
C PHE A 186 -14.38 -22.94 -21.02
N THR A 187 -15.57 -23.48 -20.77
CA THR A 187 -15.80 -24.94 -20.79
C THR A 187 -15.76 -25.51 -22.19
N ASN A 188 -16.38 -24.84 -23.17
CA ASN A 188 -16.34 -25.28 -24.56
C ASN A 188 -14.93 -25.09 -25.16
N ASN A 189 -14.23 -24.00 -24.83
CA ASN A 189 -12.84 -23.83 -25.24
C ASN A 189 -11.92 -24.88 -24.63
N PHE A 190 -12.15 -25.24 -23.36
CA PHE A 190 -11.42 -26.32 -22.69
C PHE A 190 -11.60 -27.64 -23.43
N MET A 191 -12.83 -28.03 -23.73
CA MET A 191 -13.12 -29.26 -24.50
C MET A 191 -12.48 -29.24 -25.90
N GLN A 192 -12.50 -28.10 -26.60
CA GLN A 192 -11.81 -27.96 -27.88
C GLN A 192 -10.29 -28.16 -27.75
N ARG A 193 -9.67 -27.57 -26.71
CA ARG A 193 -8.23 -27.75 -26.46
C ARG A 193 -7.91 -29.20 -26.07
N LEU A 194 -8.77 -29.87 -25.30
CA LEU A 194 -8.60 -31.30 -25.00
C LEU A 194 -8.57 -32.13 -26.29
N GLY A 195 -9.47 -31.89 -27.24
CA GLY A 195 -9.47 -32.59 -28.53
C GLY A 195 -8.25 -32.31 -29.41
N GLN A 196 -7.50 -31.23 -29.14
CA GLN A 196 -6.22 -30.95 -29.79
C GLN A 196 -5.05 -31.66 -29.11
N LEU A 197 -5.22 -32.08 -27.86
CA LEU A 197 -4.17 -32.68 -27.04
C LEU A 197 -4.29 -34.20 -26.97
N ILE A 198 -5.52 -34.71 -26.90
CA ILE A 198 -5.86 -36.12 -26.67
C ILE A 198 -6.82 -36.54 -27.77
N ASP A 199 -6.51 -37.61 -28.49
CA ASP A 199 -7.45 -38.24 -29.40
C ASP A 199 -8.68 -38.76 -28.61
N PRO A 200 -9.90 -38.25 -28.84
CA PRO A 200 -11.08 -38.72 -28.12
C PRO A 200 -11.42 -40.19 -28.36
N GLU A 201 -10.97 -40.78 -29.47
CA GLU A 201 -11.23 -42.19 -29.78
C GLU A 201 -10.26 -43.12 -29.03
N GLY A 202 -8.95 -42.97 -29.27
CA GLY A 202 -7.92 -43.85 -28.69
C GLY A 202 -7.34 -43.40 -27.35
N GLY A 203 -7.45 -42.11 -26.99
CA GLY A 203 -6.84 -41.53 -25.79
C GLY A 203 -5.34 -41.21 -25.94
N GLU A 204 -4.77 -41.47 -27.11
CA GLU A 204 -3.37 -41.19 -27.41
C GLU A 204 -3.12 -39.67 -27.57
N PRO A 205 -1.93 -39.18 -27.21
CA PRO A 205 -1.56 -37.79 -27.46
C PRO A 205 -1.48 -37.53 -28.95
N THR A 206 -1.90 -36.33 -29.38
CA THR A 206 -1.64 -35.87 -30.74
C THR A 206 -0.15 -35.55 -30.94
N ASP A 207 0.33 -35.55 -32.19
CA ASP A 207 1.73 -35.21 -32.50
C ASP A 207 2.13 -33.83 -31.95
N SER A 208 1.22 -32.86 -32.04
CA SER A 208 1.42 -31.50 -31.52
C SER A 208 1.44 -31.47 -29.99
N ALA A 209 0.66 -32.32 -29.31
CA ALA A 209 0.59 -32.34 -27.85
C ALA A 209 1.96 -32.65 -27.22
N ALA A 210 2.69 -33.61 -27.78
CA ALA A 210 4.03 -33.98 -27.33
C ALA A 210 5.07 -32.87 -27.56
N MET A 211 4.91 -32.07 -28.62
CA MET A 211 5.76 -30.91 -28.89
C MET A 211 5.47 -29.73 -27.96
N TRP A 212 4.19 -29.50 -27.63
CA TRP A 212 3.76 -28.36 -26.84
C TRP A 212 3.95 -28.54 -25.33
N LEU A 213 3.94 -29.77 -24.82
CA LEU A 213 4.00 -30.03 -23.38
C LEU A 213 5.31 -29.56 -22.71
N PRO A 214 6.51 -29.81 -23.29
CA PRO A 214 7.75 -29.32 -22.69
C PRO A 214 7.80 -27.80 -22.57
N ALA A 215 7.24 -27.07 -23.54
CA ALA A 215 7.11 -25.62 -23.47
C ALA A 215 6.18 -25.19 -22.33
N ALA A 216 5.03 -25.85 -22.15
CA ALA A 216 4.09 -25.54 -21.09
C ALA A 216 4.66 -25.81 -19.69
N LEU A 217 5.27 -26.98 -19.47
CA LEU A 217 5.74 -27.37 -18.14
C LEU A 217 7.09 -26.76 -17.80
N PHE A 218 8.00 -26.73 -18.75
CA PHE A 218 9.41 -26.47 -18.48
C PHE A 218 9.95 -25.19 -19.12
N GLY A 219 9.17 -24.52 -19.96
CA GLY A 219 9.57 -23.27 -20.61
C GLY A 219 10.49 -23.48 -21.80
N ASP A 220 10.52 -24.69 -22.36
CA ASP A 220 11.25 -24.99 -23.58
C ASP A 220 10.65 -24.23 -24.78
N SER A 221 11.44 -24.00 -25.84
CA SER A 221 10.93 -23.36 -27.05
C SER A 221 10.04 -24.30 -27.85
N SER A 222 8.92 -23.78 -28.38
CA SER A 222 8.00 -24.55 -29.22
C SER A 222 7.53 -23.75 -30.43
N THR A 223 7.13 -24.45 -31.49
CA THR A 223 6.56 -23.89 -32.71
C THR A 223 5.11 -24.32 -32.91
N GLY A 224 4.38 -23.63 -33.79
CA GLY A 224 3.04 -24.04 -34.21
C GLY A 224 1.95 -23.89 -33.15
N MET A 225 1.99 -22.82 -32.34
CA MET A 225 0.93 -22.54 -31.37
C MET A 225 -0.40 -22.24 -32.06
N GLU A 226 -1.50 -22.49 -31.34
CA GLU A 226 -2.85 -22.35 -31.85
C GLU A 226 -3.32 -20.89 -31.80
N ASN A 227 -3.99 -20.43 -32.86
CA ASN A 227 -4.62 -19.11 -32.86
C ASN A 227 -5.98 -19.18 -32.15
N ALA A 228 -6.00 -18.87 -30.85
CA ALA A 228 -7.19 -18.93 -30.03
C ALA A 228 -7.10 -17.97 -28.84
N ALA A 229 -8.24 -17.54 -28.31
CA ALA A 229 -8.28 -16.57 -27.23
C ALA A 229 -7.96 -17.22 -25.87
N VAL A 230 -6.94 -16.71 -25.18
CA VAL A 230 -6.58 -17.11 -23.80
C VAL A 230 -7.56 -16.56 -22.73
N GLY A 231 -8.43 -15.63 -23.12
CA GLY A 231 -9.32 -14.92 -22.20
C GLY A 231 -8.56 -13.94 -21.29
N GLN A 232 -9.05 -13.75 -20.07
CA GLN A 232 -8.54 -12.73 -19.15
C GLN A 232 -7.17 -13.04 -18.51
N PHE A 233 -6.61 -14.23 -18.68
CA PHE A 233 -5.55 -14.75 -17.81
C PHE A 233 -4.11 -14.47 -18.29
N ASN A 234 -3.93 -14.17 -19.57
CA ASN A 234 -2.63 -13.84 -20.14
C ASN A 234 -2.73 -12.63 -21.09
N PRO A 235 -2.66 -11.40 -20.52
CA PRO A 235 -2.79 -10.19 -21.31
C PRO A 235 -1.68 -9.99 -22.35
N GLY A 236 -0.50 -10.59 -22.15
CA GLY A 236 0.65 -10.47 -23.06
C GLY A 236 0.42 -11.18 -24.40
N ASP A 237 -0.27 -12.32 -24.36
CA ASP A 237 -0.51 -13.18 -25.53
C ASP A 237 -1.93 -13.04 -26.09
N ALA A 238 -2.66 -11.98 -25.70
CA ALA A 238 -4.00 -11.69 -26.20
C ALA A 238 -4.02 -11.21 -27.68
N GLY A 239 -2.86 -11.06 -28.30
CA GLY A 239 -2.69 -10.58 -29.68
C GLY A 239 -2.82 -9.05 -29.81
N GLY A 240 -2.70 -8.56 -31.04
CA GLY A 240 -2.81 -7.14 -31.39
C GLY A 240 -1.52 -6.51 -31.89
N ALA A 241 -1.50 -5.17 -31.93
CA ALA A 241 -0.38 -4.40 -32.44
C ALA A 241 0.90 -4.64 -31.61
N ASN A 242 2.01 -4.92 -32.28
CA ASN A 242 3.32 -5.25 -31.68
C ASN A 242 3.33 -6.49 -30.77
N ALA A 243 2.36 -7.41 -30.92
CA ALA A 243 2.30 -8.66 -30.14
C ALA A 243 3.21 -9.78 -30.71
N GLY A 244 4.07 -9.49 -31.69
CA GLY A 244 4.98 -10.47 -32.28
C GLY A 244 6.17 -9.80 -32.99
N THR A 245 6.94 -10.56 -33.77
CA THR A 245 8.07 -10.04 -34.55
C THR A 245 7.66 -9.15 -35.73
N GLY A 246 6.36 -9.01 -35.99
CA GLY A 246 5.76 -8.08 -36.97
C GLY A 246 4.91 -6.99 -36.31
N PHE A 247 4.24 -6.16 -37.11
CA PHE A 247 3.42 -5.05 -36.61
C PHE A 247 2.12 -5.48 -35.92
N GLU A 248 1.65 -6.71 -36.17
CA GLU A 248 0.45 -7.29 -35.59
C GLU A 248 0.60 -8.81 -35.49
N SER A 249 0.04 -9.42 -34.46
CA SER A 249 -0.04 -10.88 -34.30
C SER A 249 -1.42 -11.28 -33.76
N GLY A 250 -1.88 -12.48 -34.14
CA GLY A 250 -3.04 -13.12 -33.51
C GLY A 250 -2.73 -13.54 -32.06
N SER A 251 -3.76 -13.95 -31.32
CA SER A 251 -3.60 -14.55 -29.99
C SER A 251 -3.12 -15.98 -30.16
N LEU A 252 -1.84 -16.23 -29.87
CA LEU A 252 -1.24 -17.55 -29.97
C LEU A 252 -1.22 -18.17 -28.58
N ILE A 253 -1.80 -19.36 -28.43
CA ILE A 253 -1.85 -20.09 -27.18
C ILE A 253 -1.30 -21.48 -27.35
N ASN A 254 -0.60 -21.96 -26.31
CA ASN A 254 -0.35 -23.37 -26.15
C ASN A 254 -1.60 -24.02 -25.50
N PRO A 255 -2.25 -25.02 -26.14
CA PRO A 255 -3.42 -25.67 -25.57
C PRO A 255 -3.19 -26.28 -24.17
N TRP A 256 -1.99 -26.75 -23.86
CA TRP A 256 -1.64 -27.23 -22.51
C TRP A 256 -1.72 -26.11 -21.46
N ASP A 257 -1.28 -24.89 -21.79
CA ASP A 257 -1.37 -23.77 -20.86
C ASP A 257 -2.82 -23.46 -20.52
N PHE A 258 -3.72 -23.47 -21.52
CA PHE A 258 -5.14 -23.21 -21.31
C PHE A 258 -5.81 -24.29 -20.45
N VAL A 259 -5.54 -25.56 -20.76
CA VAL A 259 -6.10 -26.71 -20.03
C VAL A 259 -5.61 -26.71 -18.59
N LEU A 260 -4.30 -26.70 -18.37
CA LEU A 260 -3.72 -26.79 -17.04
C LEU A 260 -4.04 -25.56 -16.17
N MET A 261 -4.18 -24.38 -16.78
CA MET A 261 -4.65 -23.17 -16.08
C MET A 261 -6.06 -23.35 -15.53
N LEU A 262 -7.02 -23.84 -16.33
CA LEU A 262 -8.39 -24.06 -15.85
C LEU A 262 -8.44 -25.17 -14.80
N GLU A 263 -7.63 -26.21 -14.97
CA GLU A 263 -7.46 -27.28 -13.97
C GLU A 263 -6.96 -26.75 -12.62
N GLY A 264 -6.10 -25.72 -12.62
CA GLY A 264 -5.65 -25.05 -11.41
C GLY A 264 -6.64 -24.04 -10.83
N ALA A 265 -7.53 -23.46 -11.64
CA ALA A 265 -8.56 -22.54 -11.17
C ALA A 265 -9.57 -23.20 -10.21
N ILE A 266 -9.72 -24.53 -10.28
CA ILE A 266 -10.60 -25.32 -9.40
C ILE A 266 -10.21 -25.18 -7.92
N PHE A 267 -8.94 -24.92 -7.60
CA PHE A 267 -8.53 -24.66 -6.21
C PHE A 267 -9.25 -23.46 -5.58
N PHE A 268 -9.75 -22.54 -6.39
CA PHE A 268 -10.41 -21.32 -5.92
C PHE A 268 -11.92 -21.49 -5.86
N ALA A 269 -12.38 -22.35 -4.94
CA ALA A 269 -13.80 -22.47 -4.62
C ALA A 269 -14.30 -21.26 -3.82
N ALA A 270 -15.47 -20.72 -4.19
CA ALA A 270 -16.09 -19.63 -3.44
C ALA A 270 -16.84 -20.14 -2.21
N THR A 271 -16.81 -19.40 -1.10
CA THR A 271 -17.58 -19.74 0.10
C THR A 271 -18.55 -18.62 0.49
N ALA A 272 -19.74 -19.00 0.98
CA ALA A 272 -20.69 -18.05 1.53
C ALA A 272 -20.25 -17.56 2.92
N THR A 273 -20.41 -16.26 3.20
CA THR A 273 -20.20 -15.70 4.55
C THR A 273 -21.48 -15.13 5.13
N ARG A 274 -21.80 -15.52 6.38
CA ARG A 274 -22.84 -14.86 7.18
C ARG A 274 -22.21 -13.72 7.98
N ARG A 275 -22.66 -12.50 7.74
CA ARG A 275 -22.36 -11.33 8.59
C ARG A 275 -23.30 -11.34 9.80
N LEU A 276 -22.76 -11.46 11.01
CA LEU A 276 -23.55 -11.40 12.25
C LEU A 276 -23.78 -9.96 12.77
N GLU A 277 -23.06 -8.95 12.25
CA GLU A 277 -23.10 -7.57 12.79
C GLU A 277 -23.59 -6.48 11.80
N SER A 278 -23.97 -6.83 10.57
CA SER A 278 -24.59 -5.87 9.64
C SER A 278 -25.60 -6.57 8.75
N ALA A 279 -26.76 -5.93 8.54
CA ALA A 279 -27.92 -6.42 7.78
C ALA A 279 -27.68 -6.55 6.25
N ASP A 280 -26.61 -7.22 5.84
CA ASP A 280 -26.25 -7.43 4.43
C ASP A 280 -26.14 -8.95 4.18
N PRO A 281 -27.22 -9.60 3.70
CA PRO A 281 -27.25 -11.05 3.51
C PRO A 281 -26.30 -11.51 2.40
N GLY A 282 -25.45 -12.51 2.70
CA GLY A 282 -24.83 -13.37 1.68
C GLY A 282 -23.67 -12.79 0.87
N ALA A 283 -22.76 -12.01 1.45
CA ALA A 283 -21.57 -11.53 0.73
C ALA A 283 -20.69 -12.69 0.22
N LEU A 284 -20.29 -12.64 -1.07
CA LEU A 284 -19.32 -13.56 -1.69
C LEU A 284 -17.96 -13.37 -1.00
N ALA A 285 -17.45 -14.43 -0.37
CA ALA A 285 -16.05 -14.48 0.05
C ALA A 285 -15.29 -15.36 -0.96
N TYR A 286 -14.39 -14.72 -1.68
CA TYR A 286 -13.50 -15.39 -2.62
C TYR A 286 -12.06 -15.31 -2.12
N PRO A 287 -11.24 -16.36 -2.29
CA PRO A 287 -9.90 -16.43 -1.71
C PRO A 287 -9.09 -15.18 -2.05
N PHE A 288 -8.59 -14.51 -1.01
CA PHE A 288 -7.69 -13.36 -1.06
C PHE A 288 -8.11 -12.25 -2.03
N THR A 289 -9.42 -12.01 -2.13
CA THR A 289 -10.01 -11.06 -3.08
C THR A 289 -10.60 -9.85 -2.38
N VAL A 290 -10.30 -8.66 -2.91
CA VAL A 290 -10.76 -7.36 -2.43
C VAL A 290 -11.24 -6.50 -3.60
N ARG A 291 -11.82 -5.33 -3.30
CA ARG A 291 -12.09 -4.33 -4.34
C ARG A 291 -10.76 -3.81 -4.88
N ALA A 292 -10.71 -3.60 -6.18
CA ALA A 292 -9.53 -3.02 -6.81
C ALA A 292 -9.23 -1.64 -6.24
N SER A 293 -7.93 -1.38 -6.04
CA SER A 293 -7.41 -0.08 -5.65
C SER A 293 -6.23 0.29 -6.56
N ALA A 294 -6.18 1.54 -6.98
CA ALA A 294 -5.03 2.11 -7.67
C ALA A 294 -3.84 2.30 -6.73
N ALA A 295 -4.06 2.27 -5.41
CA ALA A 295 -3.00 2.45 -4.42
C ALA A 295 -1.92 1.37 -4.56
N GLY A 296 -0.66 1.82 -4.59
CA GLY A 296 0.51 0.93 -4.70
C GLY A 296 0.63 0.24 -6.06
N SER A 297 -0.07 0.75 -7.08
CA SER A 297 0.02 0.29 -8.47
C SER A 297 0.04 1.47 -9.41
N GLY A 298 1.22 1.78 -9.97
CA GLY A 298 1.35 2.81 -11.03
C GLY A 298 0.64 2.42 -12.34
N ALA A 299 0.10 1.20 -12.44
CA ALA A 299 -0.52 0.65 -13.64
C ALA A 299 -2.06 0.82 -13.71
N VAL A 300 -2.70 1.29 -12.63
CA VAL A 300 -4.16 1.44 -12.55
C VAL A 300 -4.52 2.92 -12.50
N GLY A 301 -5.22 3.41 -13.52
CA GLY A 301 -5.78 4.76 -13.52
C GLY A 301 -7.02 4.86 -12.64
N SER A 302 -7.37 6.08 -12.19
CA SER A 302 -8.59 6.30 -11.38
C SER A 302 -9.90 6.00 -12.12
N SER A 303 -9.91 6.12 -13.44
CA SER A 303 -11.03 5.67 -14.29
C SER A 303 -11.20 4.15 -14.25
N ASP A 304 -10.09 3.43 -14.08
CA ASP A 304 -10.04 1.97 -14.19
C ASP A 304 -10.47 1.32 -12.86
N GLU A 305 -10.30 1.99 -11.71
CA GLU A 305 -10.78 1.51 -10.40
C GLU A 305 -12.29 1.21 -10.40
N GLY A 306 -13.09 2.12 -10.98
CA GLY A 306 -14.55 1.99 -10.99
C GLY A 306 -15.05 0.92 -11.97
N GLN A 307 -14.24 0.54 -12.95
CA GLN A 307 -14.57 -0.48 -13.96
C GLN A 307 -13.91 -1.83 -13.67
N ALA A 308 -13.00 -1.90 -12.70
CA ALA A 308 -12.32 -3.14 -12.34
C ALA A 308 -13.28 -4.11 -11.64
N ARG A 309 -13.19 -5.40 -12.00
CA ARG A 309 -14.05 -6.45 -11.42
C ARG A 309 -13.66 -6.77 -9.99
N ALA A 310 -12.36 -6.93 -9.74
CA ALA A 310 -11.79 -7.27 -8.45
C ALA A 310 -10.26 -7.09 -8.47
N GLU A 311 -9.66 -7.13 -7.29
CA GLU A 311 -8.23 -7.36 -7.10
C GLU A 311 -8.03 -8.65 -6.30
N ILE A 312 -7.16 -9.55 -6.79
CA ILE A 312 -6.85 -10.83 -6.15
C ILE A 312 -5.36 -10.88 -5.79
N TRP A 313 -5.07 -11.43 -4.60
CA TRP A 313 -3.74 -11.56 -4.04
C TRP A 313 -3.38 -13.04 -3.96
N LEU A 314 -2.49 -13.51 -4.85
CA LEU A 314 -2.14 -14.92 -4.94
C LEU A 314 -0.94 -15.27 -4.06
N PRO A 315 -1.08 -16.22 -3.13
CA PRO A 315 -0.01 -16.54 -2.19
C PRO A 315 1.16 -17.26 -2.87
N LEU A 316 2.38 -16.89 -2.50
CA LEU A 316 3.62 -17.54 -2.88
C LEU A 316 4.29 -18.07 -1.61
N TRP A 317 4.32 -19.38 -1.45
CA TRP A 317 4.95 -20.07 -0.32
C TRP A 317 6.30 -20.69 -0.73
N SER A 318 7.26 -20.71 0.19
CA SER A 318 8.62 -21.23 -0.06
C SER A 318 8.83 -22.66 0.44
N GLY A 319 8.04 -23.11 1.42
CA GLY A 319 8.07 -24.48 1.95
C GLY A 319 7.20 -25.44 1.14
N PHE A 320 7.63 -26.68 0.92
CA PHE A 320 6.86 -27.66 0.14
C PHE A 320 5.54 -28.04 0.81
N SER A 321 4.43 -27.68 0.16
CA SER A 321 3.06 -27.95 0.60
C SER A 321 2.41 -28.99 -0.30
N SER A 322 1.56 -29.85 0.26
CA SER A 322 0.70 -30.80 -0.45
C SER A 322 -0.51 -30.10 -1.08
N ALA A 323 -1.19 -30.77 -2.02
CA ALA A 323 -2.37 -30.20 -2.67
C ALA A 323 -3.50 -29.94 -1.67
N SER A 324 -3.66 -30.80 -0.66
CA SER A 324 -4.64 -30.62 0.41
C SER A 324 -4.33 -29.39 1.28
N GLU A 325 -3.06 -29.14 1.61
CA GLU A 325 -2.65 -27.94 2.35
C GLU A 325 -2.94 -26.66 1.55
N VAL A 326 -2.65 -26.67 0.24
CA VAL A 326 -2.96 -25.54 -0.66
C VAL A 326 -4.47 -25.32 -0.80
N LYS A 327 -5.27 -26.40 -0.92
CA LYS A 327 -6.75 -26.33 -0.96
C LYS A 327 -7.29 -25.70 0.32
N ASN A 328 -6.81 -26.13 1.49
CA ASN A 328 -7.21 -25.58 2.78
C ASN A 328 -6.82 -24.10 2.92
N LEU A 329 -5.59 -23.74 2.52
CA LEU A 329 -5.11 -22.36 2.53
C LEU A 329 -6.03 -21.43 1.72
N LEU A 330 -6.40 -21.84 0.50
CA LEU A 330 -7.25 -21.06 -0.38
C LEU A 330 -8.71 -21.03 0.10
N ALA A 331 -9.25 -22.16 0.58
CA ALA A 331 -10.62 -22.22 1.12
C ALA A 331 -10.83 -21.27 2.32
N GLU A 332 -9.82 -21.15 3.18
CA GLU A 332 -9.82 -20.23 4.31
C GLU A 332 -9.43 -18.79 3.91
N GLY A 333 -8.86 -18.59 2.72
CA GLY A 333 -8.10 -17.42 2.25
C GLY A 333 -8.78 -16.06 2.45
N ARG A 334 -8.78 -15.58 3.70
CA ARG A 334 -9.44 -14.34 4.12
C ARG A 334 -8.45 -13.50 4.90
N ALA A 335 -8.23 -12.29 4.42
CA ALA A 335 -7.48 -11.28 5.17
C ALA A 335 -8.43 -10.55 6.13
N THR A 336 -8.03 -10.44 7.39
CA THR A 336 -8.78 -9.67 8.39
C THR A 336 -7.88 -8.61 9.02
N LEU A 337 -8.45 -7.46 9.30
CA LEU A 337 -7.83 -6.36 9.99
C LEU A 337 -8.75 -5.94 11.13
N ASN A 338 -8.26 -5.94 12.37
CA ASN A 338 -9.05 -5.62 13.56
C ASN A 338 -10.37 -6.42 13.64
N ARG A 339 -10.29 -7.74 13.40
CA ARG A 339 -11.44 -8.68 13.40
C ARG A 339 -12.49 -8.43 12.31
N ARG A 340 -12.20 -7.58 11.33
CA ARG A 340 -13.08 -7.29 10.18
C ARG A 340 -12.42 -7.71 8.88
N SER A 341 -13.19 -8.23 7.94
CA SER A 341 -12.68 -8.49 6.59
C SER A 341 -12.21 -7.21 5.93
N VAL A 342 -11.03 -7.28 5.30
CA VAL A 342 -10.48 -6.18 4.51
C VAL A 342 -11.34 -5.93 3.26
N ARG A 343 -11.36 -4.68 2.77
CA ARG A 343 -12.25 -4.26 1.67
C ARG A 343 -11.52 -3.88 0.40
N ASP A 344 -10.27 -3.46 0.51
CA ASP A 344 -9.44 -2.91 -0.56
C ASP A 344 -7.98 -3.36 -0.42
N GLY A 345 -7.16 -3.07 -1.43
CA GLY A 345 -5.74 -3.44 -1.46
C GLY A 345 -4.91 -2.87 -0.31
N LEU A 346 -5.18 -1.65 0.17
CA LEU A 346 -4.48 -1.07 1.33
C LEU A 346 -4.88 -1.79 2.64
N GLY A 347 -6.15 -2.13 2.82
CA GLY A 347 -6.60 -2.96 3.92
C GLY A 347 -5.92 -4.33 3.90
N PHE A 348 -5.80 -4.94 2.72
CA PHE A 348 -5.10 -6.23 2.55
C PHE A 348 -3.61 -6.12 2.90
N ALA A 349 -2.91 -5.10 2.39
CA ALA A 349 -1.51 -4.82 2.72
C ALA A 349 -1.30 -4.67 4.24
N ARG A 350 -2.21 -3.97 4.92
CA ARG A 350 -2.18 -3.84 6.40
C ARG A 350 -2.38 -5.17 7.12
N ALA A 351 -3.30 -6.00 6.64
CA ALA A 351 -3.53 -7.32 7.23
C ALA A 351 -2.33 -8.26 7.06
N VAL A 352 -1.65 -8.21 5.91
CA VAL A 352 -0.41 -8.96 5.66
C VAL A 352 0.72 -8.48 6.58
N ALA A 353 0.91 -7.16 6.68
CA ALA A 353 1.93 -6.54 7.52
C ALA A 353 1.73 -6.80 9.03
N GLY A 354 0.47 -6.87 9.47
CA GLY A 354 0.08 -7.15 10.86
C GLY A 354 0.06 -8.63 11.25
N LEU A 355 0.69 -9.52 10.47
CA LEU A 355 0.71 -10.98 10.65
C LEU A 355 -0.67 -11.67 10.60
N GLY A 356 -1.68 -11.03 10.01
CA GLY A 356 -3.01 -11.61 9.85
C GLY A 356 -3.10 -12.75 8.82
N VAL A 357 -1.97 -13.19 8.26
CA VAL A 357 -1.90 -14.14 7.13
C VAL A 357 -0.77 -15.19 7.31
N ASP A 358 -0.27 -15.40 8.53
CA ASP A 358 0.87 -16.30 8.76
C ASP A 358 0.51 -17.78 8.59
N ARG A 359 0.89 -18.35 7.43
CA ARG A 359 0.70 -19.76 7.02
C ARG A 359 1.83 -20.27 6.12
N GLY A 360 3.06 -19.79 6.32
CA GLY A 360 4.19 -20.13 5.44
C GLY A 360 4.14 -19.45 4.06
N ILE A 361 3.28 -18.44 3.90
CA ILE A 361 3.26 -17.57 2.72
C ILE A 361 4.40 -16.56 2.86
N SER A 362 5.27 -16.51 1.85
CA SER A 362 6.41 -15.58 1.79
C SER A 362 6.06 -14.28 1.07
N HIS A 363 5.21 -14.34 0.05
CA HIS A 363 4.80 -13.19 -0.76
C HIS A 363 3.36 -13.35 -1.25
N PHE A 364 2.77 -12.26 -1.71
CA PHE A 364 1.56 -12.23 -2.51
C PHE A 364 1.83 -11.59 -3.87
N GLN A 365 1.44 -12.25 -4.95
CA GLN A 365 1.38 -11.63 -6.27
C GLN A 365 0.01 -10.99 -6.47
N ARG A 366 -0.03 -9.68 -6.73
CA ARG A 366 -1.27 -8.92 -6.90
C ARG A 366 -1.70 -8.86 -8.36
N TYR A 367 -3.00 -8.99 -8.59
CA TYR A 367 -3.64 -8.84 -9.89
C TYR A 367 -4.89 -7.97 -9.77
N ALA A 368 -5.09 -7.05 -10.71
CA ALA A 368 -6.40 -6.41 -10.91
C ALA A 368 -7.03 -6.90 -12.20
N PHE A 369 -8.32 -7.23 -12.15
CA PHE A 369 -9.12 -7.52 -13.34
C PHE A 369 -9.64 -6.21 -13.92
N LEU A 370 -8.93 -5.68 -14.92
CA LEU A 370 -9.22 -4.38 -15.55
C LEU A 370 -9.95 -4.55 -16.87
N MET A 371 -10.95 -3.71 -17.12
CA MET A 371 -11.69 -3.67 -18.38
C MET A 371 -10.82 -3.00 -19.46
N ARG A 372 -10.58 -3.67 -20.60
CA ARG A 372 -9.68 -3.16 -21.65
C ARG A 372 -10.29 -3.12 -23.05
N ALA A 373 -11.20 -4.04 -23.39
CA ALA A 373 -11.85 -4.08 -24.70
C ALA A 373 -13.34 -4.42 -24.56
N GLY A 374 -14.19 -3.40 -24.37
CA GLY A 374 -15.60 -3.63 -24.04
C GLY A 374 -15.71 -4.45 -22.76
N LYS A 375 -16.57 -5.47 -22.70
CA LYS A 375 -16.77 -6.30 -21.49
C LYS A 375 -15.66 -7.34 -21.23
N ALA A 376 -14.56 -7.33 -21.98
CA ALA A 376 -13.42 -8.21 -21.75
C ALA A 376 -12.49 -7.62 -20.67
N TYR A 377 -12.11 -8.47 -19.73
CA TYR A 377 -11.23 -8.12 -18.61
C TYR A 377 -9.84 -8.73 -18.83
N PHE A 378 -8.82 -8.07 -18.30
CA PHE A 378 -7.46 -8.61 -18.22
C PHE A 378 -7.00 -8.63 -16.77
N ALA A 379 -6.52 -9.78 -16.32
CA ALA A 379 -5.85 -9.94 -15.05
C ALA A 379 -4.44 -9.34 -15.15
N THR A 380 -4.37 -8.03 -14.90
CA THR A 380 -3.14 -7.26 -15.02
C THR A 380 -2.31 -7.44 -13.75
N PRO A 381 -1.07 -7.97 -13.84
CA PRO A 381 -0.17 -8.01 -12.70
C PRO A 381 0.10 -6.60 -12.18
N LEU A 382 0.02 -6.39 -10.87
CA LEU A 382 0.28 -5.07 -10.26
C LEU A 382 1.67 -5.01 -9.62
N SER A 383 1.81 -5.64 -8.45
CA SER A 383 3.05 -5.68 -7.69
C SER A 383 3.11 -6.94 -6.83
N ARG A 384 4.32 -7.33 -6.44
CA ARG A 384 4.55 -8.39 -5.45
C ARG A 384 4.69 -7.77 -4.06
N PHE A 385 4.01 -8.34 -3.08
CA PHE A 385 4.02 -7.87 -1.71
C PHE A 385 4.68 -8.93 -0.82
N GLN A 386 5.76 -8.58 -0.14
CA GLN A 386 6.43 -9.49 0.79
C GLN A 386 5.62 -9.61 2.09
N VAL A 387 5.45 -10.84 2.58
CA VAL A 387 4.86 -11.09 3.89
C VAL A 387 5.95 -10.95 4.93
N SER A 388 5.90 -9.87 5.70
CA SER A 388 6.82 -9.61 6.81
C SER A 388 6.11 -8.85 7.91
N ALA A 389 6.39 -9.21 9.16
CA ALA A 389 5.89 -8.46 10.32
C ALA A 389 6.39 -7.01 10.25
N ASN A 390 5.46 -6.07 10.24
CA ASN A 390 5.77 -4.65 10.25
C ASN A 390 4.90 -3.96 11.32
N PRO A 391 5.42 -3.77 12.55
CA PRO A 391 4.65 -3.17 13.62
C PRO A 391 4.28 -1.71 13.35
N ASP A 392 4.96 -1.03 12.42
CA ASP A 392 4.76 0.39 12.15
C ASP A 392 3.50 0.63 11.32
N VAL A 393 2.95 -0.42 10.72
CA VAL A 393 1.65 -0.38 10.05
C VAL A 393 0.50 -0.02 11.00
N GLU A 394 0.66 -0.29 12.30
CA GLU A 394 -0.31 0.05 13.34
C GLU A 394 -0.50 1.57 13.49
N LEU A 395 0.49 2.37 13.08
CA LEU A 395 0.38 3.84 13.06
C LEU A 395 -0.80 4.31 12.20
N ILE A 396 -1.12 3.56 11.13
CA ILE A 396 -2.24 3.87 10.23
C ILE A 396 -3.59 3.82 10.98
N ASN A 397 -3.72 3.02 12.04
CA ASN A 397 -4.93 2.96 12.86
C ASN A 397 -5.27 4.32 13.50
N GLU A 398 -4.27 5.17 13.74
CA GLU A 398 -4.51 6.51 14.28
C GLU A 398 -5.20 7.44 13.27
N LEU A 399 -5.00 7.22 11.97
CA LEU A 399 -5.65 7.96 10.89
C LEU A 399 -7.11 7.50 10.64
N GLU A 400 -7.50 6.32 11.16
CA GLU A 400 -8.89 5.86 11.12
C GLU A 400 -9.76 6.56 12.19
N LYS A 401 -9.14 7.19 13.20
CA LYS A 401 -9.85 7.92 14.27
C LYS A 401 -10.74 9.00 13.68
N GLY A 402 -11.97 9.09 14.18
CA GLY A 402 -12.96 10.05 13.66
C GLY A 402 -13.40 9.77 12.22
N GLN A 403 -13.14 8.58 11.68
CA GLN A 403 -13.41 8.20 10.28
C GLN A 403 -12.67 9.09 9.27
N PHE A 404 -11.50 9.64 9.64
CA PHE A 404 -10.78 10.58 8.79
C PHE A 404 -10.44 9.99 7.41
N LEU A 405 -9.79 8.83 7.35
CA LEU A 405 -9.45 8.19 6.06
C LEU A 405 -10.69 7.84 5.23
N ASP A 406 -11.71 7.22 5.83
CA ASP A 406 -12.93 6.85 5.12
C ASP A 406 -13.66 8.07 4.54
N ARG A 407 -13.78 9.15 5.31
CA ARG A 407 -14.40 10.41 4.84
C ARG A 407 -13.55 11.11 3.79
N LEU A 408 -12.23 11.12 3.94
CA LEU A 408 -11.32 11.67 2.93
C LEU A 408 -11.50 10.93 1.59
N ARG A 409 -11.50 9.59 1.60
CA ARG A 409 -11.70 8.77 0.40
C ARG A 409 -13.05 9.02 -0.26
N ARG A 410 -14.13 9.02 0.54
CA ARG A 410 -15.48 9.29 0.02
C ARG A 410 -15.59 10.68 -0.59
N PHE A 411 -15.00 11.69 0.05
CA PHE A 411 -14.95 13.04 -0.50
C PHE A 411 -14.16 13.08 -1.80
N ALA A 412 -12.92 12.56 -1.79
CA ALA A 412 -12.00 12.59 -2.94
C ALA A 412 -12.51 11.83 -4.17
N ARG A 413 -13.37 10.82 -4.00
CA ARG A 413 -14.02 10.10 -5.10
C ARG A 413 -15.29 10.77 -5.63
N GLY A 414 -15.79 11.81 -4.97
CA GLY A 414 -16.98 12.54 -5.41
C GLY A 414 -16.69 13.46 -6.60
N ASP A 415 -17.70 13.66 -7.45
CA ASP A 415 -17.59 14.44 -8.70
C ASP A 415 -17.18 15.90 -8.49
N HIS A 416 -17.42 16.44 -7.30
CA HIS A 416 -17.12 17.83 -6.95
C HIS A 416 -15.83 18.02 -6.14
N ALA A 417 -15.04 16.95 -5.95
CA ALA A 417 -13.78 17.05 -5.23
C ALA A 417 -12.73 17.80 -6.05
N PRO A 418 -12.08 18.85 -5.51
CA PRO A 418 -10.98 19.53 -6.20
C PRO A 418 -9.86 18.56 -6.59
N ALA A 419 -9.33 18.68 -7.82
CA ALA A 419 -8.30 17.80 -8.35
C ALA A 419 -7.05 17.70 -7.45
N SER A 420 -6.70 18.78 -6.74
CA SER A 420 -5.62 18.79 -5.76
C SER A 420 -5.87 17.84 -4.58
N ILE A 421 -7.10 17.79 -4.05
CA ILE A 421 -7.47 16.87 -2.97
C ILE A 421 -7.51 15.43 -3.50
N GLN A 422 -8.00 15.21 -4.73
CA GLN A 422 -7.98 13.88 -5.35
C GLN A 422 -6.54 13.35 -5.49
N SER A 423 -5.64 14.18 -6.02
CA SER A 423 -4.23 13.82 -6.19
C SER A 423 -3.53 13.57 -4.85
N LEU A 424 -3.72 14.45 -3.86
CA LEU A 424 -3.13 14.28 -2.53
C LEU A 424 -3.70 13.07 -1.78
N SER A 425 -4.99 12.74 -1.97
CA SER A 425 -5.59 11.53 -1.42
C SER A 425 -4.93 10.27 -1.99
N ARG A 426 -4.63 10.25 -3.30
CA ARG A 426 -3.90 9.13 -3.93
C ARG A 426 -2.47 9.03 -3.43
N GLN A 427 -1.75 10.15 -3.36
CA GLN A 427 -0.39 10.19 -2.81
C GLN A 427 -0.34 9.71 -1.36
N LEU A 428 -1.36 10.05 -0.54
CA LEU A 428 -1.49 9.52 0.80
C LEU A 428 -1.71 8.01 0.78
N GLU A 429 -2.62 7.49 -0.05
CA GLU A 429 -2.86 6.05 -0.17
C GLU A 429 -1.61 5.27 -0.62
N ASP A 430 -0.87 5.79 -1.61
CA ASP A 430 0.40 5.22 -2.05
C ASP A 430 1.45 5.26 -0.93
N GLY A 431 1.52 6.36 -0.18
CA GLY A 431 2.40 6.50 0.98
C GLY A 431 2.06 5.51 2.09
N LEU A 432 0.77 5.32 2.40
CA LEU A 432 0.29 4.36 3.39
C LEU A 432 0.50 2.91 2.93
N PHE A 433 0.35 2.64 1.63
CA PHE A 433 0.67 1.34 1.05
C PHE A 433 2.18 1.06 1.12
N GLY A 434 3.01 2.05 0.82
CA GLY A 434 4.46 1.98 1.00
C GLY A 434 4.85 1.74 2.46
N LEU A 435 4.19 2.39 3.41
CA LEU A 435 4.41 2.17 4.85
C LEU A 435 4.05 0.74 5.27
N ALA A 436 3.02 0.13 4.67
CA ALA A 436 2.69 -1.26 4.92
C ALA A 436 3.77 -2.21 4.39
N GLN A 437 4.42 -1.88 3.27
CA GLN A 437 5.51 -2.68 2.69
C GLN A 437 6.84 -2.55 3.43
N ARG A 438 7.19 -1.34 3.87
CA ARG A 438 8.48 -1.06 4.50
C ARG A 438 8.33 -0.02 5.60
N ALA A 439 9.03 -0.26 6.70
CA ALA A 439 9.15 0.68 7.82
C ALA A 439 10.47 1.45 7.69
N ASP A 440 10.42 2.65 7.11
CA ASP A 440 11.57 3.53 7.01
C ASP A 440 11.16 5.00 7.21
N ALA A 441 12.12 5.81 7.67
CA ALA A 441 11.90 7.22 8.00
C ALA A 441 11.42 8.03 6.80
N GLN A 442 11.95 7.78 5.60
CA GLN A 442 11.59 8.54 4.40
C GLN A 442 10.13 8.29 3.99
N THR A 443 9.67 7.04 4.08
CA THR A 443 8.29 6.66 3.79
C THR A 443 7.33 7.34 4.78
N LEU A 444 7.65 7.37 6.08
CA LEU A 444 6.87 8.11 7.06
C LEU A 444 6.88 9.63 6.84
N GLN A 445 8.04 10.22 6.52
CA GLN A 445 8.14 11.63 6.20
C GLN A 445 7.29 12.01 4.97
N LYS A 446 7.23 11.15 3.95
CA LYS A 446 6.34 11.33 2.79
C LYS A 446 4.87 11.34 3.20
N VAL A 447 4.45 10.40 4.06
CA VAL A 447 3.08 10.36 4.60
C VAL A 447 2.77 11.63 5.40
N LEU A 448 3.65 12.04 6.32
CA LEU A 448 3.50 13.27 7.11
C LEU A 448 3.39 14.51 6.22
N GLY A 449 4.26 14.63 5.22
CA GLY A 449 4.22 15.72 4.24
C GLY A 449 2.89 15.76 3.47
N CYS A 450 2.38 14.60 3.03
CA CYS A 450 1.08 14.49 2.38
C CYS A 450 -0.07 14.90 3.32
N LEU A 451 -0.04 14.50 4.59
CA LEU A 451 -1.03 14.91 5.59
C LEU A 451 -1.03 16.42 5.83
N GLY A 452 0.15 17.06 5.83
CA GLY A 452 0.29 18.51 5.92
C GLY A 452 -0.29 19.24 4.71
N ALA A 453 0.03 18.75 3.51
CA ALA A 453 -0.51 19.26 2.26
C ALA A 453 -2.04 19.09 2.18
N LEU A 454 -2.56 17.93 2.58
CA LEU A 454 -4.00 17.66 2.69
C LEU A 454 -4.66 18.61 3.68
N SER A 455 -4.08 18.82 4.86
CA SER A 455 -4.63 19.74 5.86
C SER A 455 -4.80 21.15 5.27
N THR A 456 -3.82 21.60 4.50
CA THR A 456 -3.85 22.92 3.83
C THR A 456 -4.87 22.96 2.69
N ALA A 457 -4.96 21.90 1.88
CA ALA A 457 -5.92 21.83 0.78
C ALA A 457 -7.38 21.75 1.28
N LEU A 458 -7.64 20.92 2.29
CA LEU A 458 -8.94 20.81 2.96
C LEU A 458 -9.32 22.15 3.59
N ALA A 459 -8.36 22.84 4.24
CA ALA A 459 -8.58 24.15 4.84
C ALA A 459 -9.10 25.21 3.85
N LYS A 460 -8.77 25.10 2.56
CA LYS A 460 -9.21 26.05 1.52
C LYS A 460 -10.62 25.77 0.99
N SER A 461 -11.16 24.55 1.15
CA SER A 461 -12.45 24.15 0.58
C SER A 461 -13.53 24.00 1.66
N ARG A 462 -14.57 24.84 1.61
CA ARG A 462 -15.70 24.78 2.56
C ARG A 462 -16.39 23.42 2.54
N ALA A 463 -16.72 22.90 1.35
CA ALA A 463 -17.35 21.59 1.20
C ALA A 463 -16.49 20.46 1.79
N ALA A 464 -15.16 20.56 1.63
CA ALA A 464 -14.25 19.60 2.22
C ALA A 464 -14.23 19.67 3.75
N ARG A 465 -14.25 20.88 4.32
CA ARG A 465 -14.29 21.07 5.79
C ARG A 465 -15.60 20.57 6.42
N GLU A 466 -16.71 20.70 5.71
CA GLU A 466 -18.02 20.20 6.18
C GLU A 466 -18.06 18.66 6.19
N PHE A 467 -17.37 17.99 5.25
CA PHE A 467 -17.41 16.54 5.11
C PHE A 467 -16.28 15.79 5.84
N VAL A 468 -15.04 16.30 5.71
CA VAL A 468 -13.82 15.65 6.20
C VAL A 468 -13.35 16.36 7.49
N PRO A 469 -13.21 15.65 8.61
CA PRO A 469 -12.67 16.25 9.83
C PRO A 469 -11.19 16.63 9.65
N PRO A 470 -10.63 17.53 10.49
CA PRO A 470 -9.19 17.76 10.50
C PRO A 470 -8.40 16.48 10.78
N VAL A 471 -7.16 16.40 10.29
CA VAL A 471 -6.25 15.27 10.55
C VAL A 471 -6.20 14.98 12.07
N PRO A 472 -6.37 13.72 12.51
CA PRO A 472 -6.35 13.40 13.93
C PRO A 472 -4.99 13.72 14.58
N VAL A 473 -4.97 13.87 15.90
CA VAL A 473 -3.71 14.01 16.63
C VAL A 473 -3.00 12.66 16.66
N LEU A 474 -1.79 12.64 16.11
CA LEU A 474 -0.92 11.47 15.99
C LEU A 474 -0.01 11.34 17.22
N SER A 475 0.37 10.10 17.56
CA SER A 475 1.29 9.80 18.67
C SER A 475 2.73 10.17 18.34
N GLU A 476 3.56 10.27 19.37
CA GLU A 476 5.00 10.58 19.23
C GLU A 476 5.77 9.56 18.39
N GLN A 477 5.24 8.34 18.24
CA GLN A 477 5.85 7.29 17.42
C GLN A 477 6.02 7.72 15.96
N TRP A 478 5.11 8.53 15.43
CA TRP A 478 5.26 9.12 14.10
C TRP A 478 6.49 10.01 13.99
N ALA A 479 6.80 10.80 15.02
CA ALA A 479 7.97 11.66 15.04
C ALA A 479 9.26 10.89 15.30
N LEU A 480 9.22 9.88 16.17
CA LEU A 480 10.39 9.06 16.50
C LEU A 480 10.83 8.20 15.31
N LYS A 481 9.89 7.60 14.59
CA LYS A 481 10.17 6.69 13.47
C LYS A 481 10.43 7.40 12.14
N ALA A 482 9.97 8.64 12.00
CA ALA A 482 10.26 9.46 10.82
C ALA A 482 11.59 10.22 10.91
N ASP A 483 12.35 10.07 12.01
CA ASP A 483 13.66 10.69 12.14
C ASP A 483 14.70 10.00 11.24
N ASP A 484 15.30 10.78 10.35
CA ASP A 484 16.39 10.36 9.46
C ASP A 484 17.73 11.01 9.85
N GLY A 485 17.79 11.68 11.00
CA GLY A 485 19.00 12.33 11.50
C GLY A 485 19.38 13.60 10.75
N THR A 486 18.52 14.14 9.88
CA THR A 486 18.83 15.35 9.12
C THR A 486 18.51 16.65 9.89
N PRO A 487 19.26 17.76 9.65
CA PRO A 487 18.97 19.06 10.24
C PRO A 487 17.55 19.55 9.91
N GLU A 488 17.06 19.34 8.68
CA GLU A 488 15.71 19.73 8.28
C GLU A 488 14.65 19.06 9.15
N TYR A 489 14.83 17.77 9.44
CA TYR A 489 13.88 17.03 10.26
C TYR A 489 13.89 17.53 11.71
N ARG A 490 15.06 17.69 12.34
CA ARG A 490 15.19 18.20 13.71
C ARG A 490 14.59 19.60 13.87
N ILE A 491 14.85 20.51 12.93
CA ILE A 491 14.26 21.86 12.95
C ILE A 491 12.73 21.79 12.82
N ALA A 492 12.20 20.97 11.92
CA ALA A 492 10.76 20.83 11.75
C ALA A 492 10.08 20.27 13.01
N VAL A 493 10.69 19.29 13.68
CA VAL A 493 10.22 18.75 14.97
C VAL A 493 10.26 19.82 16.07
N ALA A 494 11.36 20.56 16.19
CA ALA A 494 11.52 21.61 17.20
C ALA A 494 10.45 22.71 17.03
N LEU A 495 10.23 23.16 15.79
CA LEU A 495 9.19 24.13 15.47
C LEU A 495 7.78 23.58 15.71
N ALA A 496 7.49 22.34 15.31
CA ALA A 496 6.18 21.72 15.56
C ALA A 496 5.84 21.62 17.06
N GLY A 497 6.85 21.45 17.90
CA GLY A 497 6.72 21.38 19.36
C GLY A 497 6.59 22.73 20.07
N LEU A 498 6.62 23.85 19.34
CA LEU A 498 6.56 25.20 19.91
C LEU A 498 5.19 25.50 20.54
N GLY A 499 5.24 26.14 21.72
CA GLY A 499 4.14 26.44 22.64
C GLY A 499 3.52 25.24 23.36
N GLY A 500 4.06 24.03 23.12
CA GLY A 500 3.58 22.80 23.73
C GLY A 500 2.07 22.58 23.53
N THR A 501 1.42 21.99 24.52
CA THR A 501 -0.02 21.70 24.42
C THR A 501 -0.89 22.93 24.62
N ARG A 502 -0.47 23.93 25.41
CA ARG A 502 -1.31 25.10 25.68
C ARG A 502 -1.35 26.09 24.52
N PHE A 503 -0.26 26.20 23.77
CA PHE A 503 -0.16 27.18 22.70
C PHE A 503 0.41 26.58 21.39
N PRO A 504 -0.22 25.53 20.85
CA PRO A 504 0.35 24.73 19.76
C PRO A 504 0.47 25.52 18.46
N MET A 505 1.34 25.07 17.56
CA MET A 505 1.55 25.68 16.24
C MET A 505 0.38 25.48 15.28
N ARG A 506 -0.35 24.36 15.41
CA ARG A 506 -1.36 23.93 14.44
C ARG A 506 -2.42 25.00 14.04
N PRO A 507 -3.03 25.78 14.97
CA PRO A 507 -4.01 26.82 14.63
C PRO A 507 -3.46 27.98 13.79
N TYR A 508 -2.12 28.13 13.77
CA TYR A 508 -1.44 29.15 12.97
C TYR A 508 -1.15 28.68 11.55
N MET A 509 -1.22 27.38 11.32
CA MET A 509 -1.01 26.76 10.01
C MET A 509 -2.32 26.54 9.26
N VAL A 510 -3.35 26.06 9.97
CA VAL A 510 -4.67 25.77 9.40
C VAL A 510 -5.77 26.25 10.35
N PRO A 511 -6.96 26.63 9.81
CA PRO A 511 -8.05 27.23 10.59
C PRO A 511 -8.75 26.16 11.43
N VAL A 512 -8.16 25.79 12.55
CA VAL A 512 -8.70 24.80 13.50
C VAL A 512 -8.77 25.37 14.91
N ARG A 513 -9.70 24.82 15.70
CA ARG A 513 -9.79 25.09 17.14
C ARG A 513 -9.75 23.79 17.92
N ARG A 514 -9.23 23.88 19.14
CA ARG A 514 -9.09 22.72 20.02
C ARG A 514 -10.43 22.40 20.68
N GLU A 515 -10.80 21.14 20.67
CA GLU A 515 -11.98 20.60 21.35
C GLU A 515 -11.54 19.64 22.46
N LYS A 516 -12.49 19.21 23.32
CA LYS A 516 -12.21 18.25 24.40
C LYS A 516 -11.54 16.96 23.91
N TYR A 517 -11.91 16.49 22.72
CA TYR A 517 -11.45 15.21 22.15
C TYR A 517 -10.83 15.36 20.75
N GLY A 518 -10.09 16.45 20.50
CA GLY A 518 -9.35 16.62 19.23
C GLY A 518 -9.43 18.03 18.69
N TRP A 519 -9.66 18.15 17.38
CA TRP A 519 -9.70 19.40 16.64
C TRP A 519 -10.94 19.46 15.74
N SER A 520 -11.52 20.66 15.62
CA SER A 520 -12.58 20.98 14.67
C SER A 520 -12.15 22.13 13.77
N TRP A 521 -12.74 22.23 12.58
CA TRP A 521 -12.54 23.38 11.70
C TRP A 521 -13.09 24.66 12.36
N HIS A 522 -12.39 25.77 12.17
CA HIS A 522 -12.74 27.07 12.72
C HIS A 522 -12.78 28.10 11.59
N ASP A 523 -13.92 28.21 10.91
CA ASP A 523 -14.07 29.04 9.71
C ASP A 523 -13.76 30.52 9.92
N GLU A 524 -13.96 31.03 11.13
CA GLU A 524 -13.70 32.43 11.50
C GLU A 524 -12.27 32.66 12.04
N SER A 525 -11.40 31.66 11.96
CA SER A 525 -10.04 31.75 12.50
C SER A 525 -9.24 32.85 11.82
N ARG A 526 -8.77 33.81 12.61
CA ARG A 526 -7.79 34.83 12.20
C ARG A 526 -6.34 34.46 12.56
N SER A 527 -6.15 33.32 13.23
CA SER A 527 -4.82 32.86 13.68
C SER A 527 -4.10 32.09 12.58
N ALA A 528 -4.82 31.45 11.65
CA ALA A 528 -4.23 30.72 10.53
C ALA A 528 -3.63 31.69 9.50
N VAL A 529 -2.31 31.86 9.52
CA VAL A 529 -1.58 32.85 8.72
C VAL A 529 -0.51 32.23 7.82
N TRP A 530 -0.33 30.91 7.87
CA TRP A 530 0.56 30.18 6.95
C TRP A 530 -0.01 30.20 5.53
N GLY A 531 0.81 30.57 4.54
CA GLY A 531 0.39 30.71 3.14
C GLY A 531 1.40 30.14 2.13
N GLU A 532 1.29 30.57 0.88
CA GLU A 532 2.11 30.06 -0.25
C GLU A 532 3.49 30.73 -0.37
N GLY A 533 3.88 31.57 0.59
CA GLY A 533 5.18 32.26 0.59
C GLY A 533 6.36 31.37 1.03
N GLY A 534 7.56 31.96 1.06
CA GLY A 534 8.77 31.30 1.55
C GLY A 534 8.65 30.86 3.02
N PHE A 535 9.45 29.87 3.42
CA PHE A 535 9.40 29.30 4.77
C PHE A 535 9.67 30.37 5.83
N ALA A 536 10.71 31.20 5.63
CA ALA A 536 11.07 32.26 6.56
C ALA A 536 9.96 33.31 6.73
N ASP A 537 9.32 33.73 5.63
CA ASP A 537 8.23 34.70 5.65
C ASP A 537 7.00 34.16 6.38
N ASN A 538 6.64 32.91 6.10
CA ASN A 538 5.53 32.25 6.78
C ASN A 538 5.78 32.13 8.28
N LEU A 539 6.99 31.73 8.68
CA LEU A 539 7.35 31.63 10.09
C LEU A 539 7.34 33.01 10.78
N ALA A 540 7.79 34.06 10.10
CA ALA A 540 7.73 35.44 10.60
C ALA A 540 6.28 35.91 10.80
N ARG A 541 5.34 35.57 9.91
CA ARG A 541 3.91 35.85 10.06
C ARG A 541 3.31 35.08 11.23
N VAL A 542 3.63 33.79 11.35
CA VAL A 542 3.17 32.95 12.46
C VAL A 542 3.66 33.50 13.80
N LEU A 543 4.94 33.86 13.92
CA LEU A 543 5.49 34.46 15.13
C LEU A 543 4.80 35.78 15.49
N GLY A 544 4.58 36.66 14.51
CA GLY A 544 3.86 37.91 14.74
C GLY A 544 2.43 37.68 15.23
N ARG A 545 1.72 36.73 14.61
CA ARG A 545 0.35 36.39 15.02
C ARG A 545 0.29 35.71 16.39
N ARG A 546 1.22 34.80 16.69
CA ARG A 546 1.36 34.17 18.02
C ARG A 546 1.60 35.20 19.10
N ARG A 547 2.45 36.19 18.85
CA ARG A 547 2.68 37.26 19.82
C ARG A 547 1.42 38.09 20.07
N LEU A 548 0.70 38.45 19.02
CA LEU A 548 -0.56 39.19 19.14
C LEU A 548 -1.64 38.41 19.92
N ASP A 549 -1.67 37.08 19.77
CA ASP A 549 -2.61 36.23 20.51
C ASP A 549 -2.19 36.10 21.99
N GLU A 550 -0.90 36.00 22.29
CA GLU A 550 -0.36 36.00 23.67
C GLU A 550 -0.64 37.33 24.39
N GLU A 551 -0.54 38.48 23.70
CA GLU A 551 -0.86 39.79 24.28
C GLU A 551 -2.34 39.98 24.59
N LYS A 552 -3.23 39.24 23.91
CA LYS A 552 -4.68 39.35 24.09
C LYS A 552 -5.23 38.41 25.16
N ASP A 553 -4.48 37.39 25.54
CA ASP A 553 -4.90 36.36 26.47
C ASP A 553 -3.79 36.14 27.51
N GLU A 554 -3.97 36.74 28.68
CA GLU A 554 -3.04 36.65 29.81
C GLU A 554 -2.77 35.19 30.24
N THR A 555 -3.68 34.24 29.93
CA THR A 555 -3.47 32.82 30.26
C THR A 555 -2.40 32.14 29.40
N LEU A 556 -1.99 32.80 28.31
CA LEU A 556 -0.94 32.36 27.41
C LEU A 556 0.42 33.00 27.72
N ASP A 557 0.51 33.89 28.70
CA ASP A 557 1.76 34.60 29.00
C ASP A 557 2.90 33.62 29.34
N GLY A 558 4.06 33.83 28.71
CA GLY A 558 5.23 32.97 28.86
C GLY A 558 5.06 31.56 28.27
N HIS A 559 4.02 31.31 27.46
CA HIS A 559 3.82 30.05 26.76
C HIS A 559 4.25 30.11 25.28
N ALA A 560 4.38 31.28 24.64
CA ALA A 560 4.70 31.40 23.20
C ALA A 560 5.92 30.59 22.75
N PHE A 561 6.96 30.58 23.57
CA PHE A 561 8.25 29.97 23.25
C PHE A 561 8.58 28.73 24.09
N ARG A 562 7.64 28.20 24.89
CA ARG A 562 7.84 26.87 25.50
C ARG A 562 7.96 25.84 24.39
N TYR A 563 8.73 24.79 24.59
CA TYR A 563 8.95 23.78 23.57
C TYR A 563 9.11 22.39 24.17
N ALA A 564 8.85 21.37 23.36
CA ALA A 564 9.04 19.97 23.73
C ALA A 564 10.46 19.49 23.39
N PHE A 565 10.97 19.85 22.20
CA PHE A 565 12.26 19.42 21.65
C PHE A 565 13.06 20.64 21.17
N GLY A 566 14.37 20.64 21.40
CA GLY A 566 15.30 21.67 20.93
C GLY A 566 16.20 21.14 19.81
N ALA A 567 16.38 21.91 18.75
CA ALA A 567 17.35 21.62 17.70
C ALA A 567 18.77 21.96 18.15
N GLU A 568 19.77 21.37 17.50
CA GLU A 568 21.17 21.60 17.83
C GLU A 568 21.67 22.91 17.21
N ALA A 569 22.73 23.50 17.78
CA ALA A 569 23.32 24.74 17.27
C ALA A 569 23.76 24.61 15.80
N ARG A 570 24.31 23.46 15.41
CA ARG A 570 24.70 23.18 14.01
C ARG A 570 23.52 23.19 13.05
N ASP A 571 22.32 22.82 13.50
CA ASP A 571 21.13 22.84 12.66
C ASP A 571 20.72 24.29 12.36
N VAL A 572 20.77 25.14 13.39
CA VAL A 572 20.46 26.58 13.26
C VAL A 572 21.51 27.32 12.43
N GLU A 573 22.79 26.96 12.54
CA GLU A 573 23.84 27.48 11.66
C GLU A 573 23.57 27.12 10.20
N ALA A 574 23.30 25.85 9.90
CA ALA A 574 22.98 25.41 8.54
C ALA A 574 21.77 26.14 7.95
N TRP A 575 20.76 26.46 8.78
CA TRP A 575 19.65 27.33 8.38
C TRP A 575 20.10 28.76 8.05
N LEU A 576 20.93 29.37 8.89
CA LEU A 576 21.41 30.74 8.69
C LEU A 576 22.26 30.87 7.41
N ASP A 577 23.04 29.84 7.09
CA ASP A 577 23.90 29.78 5.91
C ASP A 577 23.13 29.49 4.60
N GLY A 578 21.87 29.08 4.70
CA GLY A 578 21.05 28.76 3.53
C GLY A 578 21.34 27.39 2.92
N GLY A 579 21.95 26.48 3.67
CA GLY A 579 22.27 25.12 3.24
C GLY A 579 21.12 24.10 3.32
N LEU A 580 19.93 24.51 3.77
CA LEU A 580 18.80 23.59 4.02
C LEU A 580 17.71 23.67 2.95
N ASP A 581 17.04 22.54 2.69
CA ASP A 581 15.86 22.50 1.82
C ASP A 581 14.62 23.07 2.53
N GLU A 582 14.30 24.34 2.24
CA GLU A 582 13.15 25.04 2.81
C GLU A 582 11.79 24.43 2.43
N GLN A 583 11.69 23.84 1.23
CA GLN A 583 10.44 23.20 0.79
C GLN A 583 10.21 21.90 1.56
N ARG A 584 11.28 21.14 1.82
CA ARG A 584 11.24 19.97 2.70
C ARG A 584 10.88 20.37 4.13
N LEU A 585 11.52 21.39 4.70
CA LEU A 585 11.21 21.93 6.02
C LEU A 585 9.72 22.31 6.16
N ALA A 586 9.19 23.06 5.19
CA ALA A 586 7.77 23.44 5.17
C ALA A 586 6.85 22.22 5.15
N ARG A 587 7.12 21.24 4.29
CA ARG A 587 6.33 20.00 4.17
C ARG A 587 6.35 19.19 5.47
N LEU A 588 7.53 19.01 6.07
CA LEU A 588 7.70 18.29 7.32
C LEU A 588 6.97 18.99 8.46
N LEU A 589 7.15 20.30 8.62
CA LEU A 589 6.49 21.08 9.67
C LEU A 589 4.96 20.98 9.58
N LEU A 590 4.39 21.16 8.38
CA LEU A 590 2.95 21.05 8.14
C LEU A 590 2.39 19.66 8.50
N GLY A 591 3.18 18.60 8.34
CA GLY A 591 2.83 17.26 8.79
C GLY A 591 2.93 17.11 10.30
N LEU A 592 4.08 17.49 10.87
CA LEU A 592 4.47 17.29 12.27
C LEU A 592 3.62 18.09 13.27
N VAL A 593 2.97 19.19 12.88
CA VAL A 593 2.01 19.88 13.77
C VAL A 593 0.78 19.05 14.11
N ASN A 594 0.55 17.93 13.42
CA ASN A 594 -0.48 16.95 13.76
C ASN A 594 0.01 15.90 14.76
N VAL A 595 1.31 15.89 15.09
CA VAL A 595 1.97 14.88 15.92
C VAL A 595 2.22 15.40 17.33
N ARG A 596 2.08 14.53 18.34
CA ARG A 596 2.57 14.81 19.70
C ARG A 596 4.09 14.75 19.69
N ILE A 597 4.74 15.91 19.76
CA ILE A 597 6.19 15.99 19.66
C ILE A 597 6.86 15.41 20.93
N PRO A 598 7.78 14.44 20.79
CA PRO A 598 8.51 13.88 21.92
C PRO A 598 9.50 14.90 22.48
N LYS A 599 10.00 14.64 23.69
CA LYS A 599 11.05 15.49 24.29
C LYS A 599 12.43 15.28 23.67
N ASN A 600 12.70 14.06 23.23
CA ASN A 600 13.96 13.64 22.63
C ASN A 600 13.66 12.80 21.40
N LEU A 601 14.54 12.88 20.39
CA LEU A 601 14.55 11.97 19.25
C LEU A 601 15.57 10.82 19.50
N PRO A 602 15.44 9.67 18.82
CA PRO A 602 16.43 8.61 18.92
C PRO A 602 17.80 9.14 18.47
N ALA A 603 18.85 8.92 19.26
CA ALA A 603 20.20 9.34 18.86
C ALA A 603 20.58 8.62 17.56
N ALA A 604 20.84 9.37 16.50
CA ALA A 604 21.33 8.83 15.24
C ALA A 604 22.77 8.33 15.42
N ALA A 605 22.95 7.02 15.65
CA ALA A 605 24.25 6.35 15.81
C ALA A 605 25.10 6.93 16.98
N PRO A 606 26.20 6.28 17.43
CA PRO A 606 26.97 6.84 18.52
C PRO A 606 27.49 8.21 18.09
N ARG A 607 27.31 9.21 18.96
CA ARG A 607 28.08 10.47 18.90
C ARG A 607 29.51 10.07 18.53
N MET A 608 30.04 10.63 17.44
CA MET A 608 31.45 10.47 17.12
C MET A 608 32.25 10.64 18.41
N GLU A 609 33.23 9.74 18.61
CA GLU A 609 34.03 9.61 19.82
C GLU A 609 34.33 10.97 20.48
N GLU A 610 34.39 10.98 21.82
CA GLU A 610 34.58 12.11 22.76
C GLU A 610 35.77 13.08 22.49
N GLY A 611 36.36 13.11 21.30
CA GLY A 611 37.48 13.95 20.91
C GLY A 611 37.22 15.05 19.85
N ASP A 612 36.04 15.12 19.20
CA ASP A 612 35.80 16.06 18.09
C ASP A 612 34.60 17.03 18.33
N GLU A 613 34.29 17.35 19.58
CA GLU A 613 33.25 18.34 19.96
C GLU A 613 33.70 19.79 19.63
N ARG A 614 33.85 20.15 18.36
CA ARG A 614 33.75 21.57 17.98
C ARG A 614 32.28 21.99 18.02
N ARG A 615 31.86 22.47 19.18
CA ARG A 615 30.56 23.17 19.31
C ARG A 615 30.54 24.34 18.34
N VAL A 616 29.51 24.37 17.50
CA VAL A 616 29.27 25.44 16.54
C VAL A 616 28.93 26.73 17.30
N ALA A 617 29.63 27.82 16.97
CA ALA A 617 29.39 29.13 17.55
C ALA A 617 28.39 29.92 16.69
N LEU A 618 27.15 30.03 17.18
CA LEU A 618 26.13 30.83 16.50
C LEU A 618 26.49 32.32 16.46
N PRO A 619 26.07 33.07 15.42
CA PRO A 619 26.44 34.49 15.28
C PRO A 619 26.02 35.34 16.48
N ALA A 620 26.89 36.26 16.91
CA ALA A 620 26.61 37.15 18.05
C ALA A 620 25.28 37.94 17.93
N PRO A 621 24.83 38.42 16.75
CA PRO A 621 23.49 38.97 16.58
C PRO A 621 22.36 38.02 16.97
N PHE A 622 22.48 36.73 16.65
CA PHE A 622 21.52 35.70 17.06
C PHE A 622 21.50 35.56 18.57
N ALA A 623 22.68 35.41 19.21
CA ALA A 623 22.80 35.28 20.65
C ALA A 623 22.23 36.49 21.41
N ALA A 624 22.38 37.71 20.87
CA ALA A 624 21.83 38.94 21.45
C ALA A 624 20.29 39.01 21.36
N LEU A 625 19.69 38.37 20.36
CA LEU A 625 18.24 38.38 20.14
C LEU A 625 17.54 37.18 20.82
N LYS A 626 18.20 36.03 20.91
CA LYS A 626 17.61 34.77 21.38
C LYS A 626 16.93 34.83 22.76
N PRO A 627 17.40 35.59 23.76
CA PRO A 627 16.71 35.71 25.06
C PRO A 627 15.23 36.12 24.95
N PHE A 628 14.86 36.91 23.94
CA PHE A 628 13.48 37.35 23.73
C PHE A 628 12.58 36.31 23.05
N PHE A 629 13.16 35.21 22.54
CA PHE A 629 12.48 34.15 21.79
C PHE A 629 12.67 32.77 22.45
N MET A 630 12.70 32.76 23.79
CA MET A 630 12.82 31.56 24.61
C MET A 630 12.08 31.74 25.95
N PRO A 631 11.76 30.64 26.67
CA PRO A 631 11.13 30.74 27.98
C PRO A 631 12.02 31.46 29.00
N ALA A 632 11.44 32.39 29.77
CA ALA A 632 12.14 33.12 30.82
C ALA A 632 12.80 32.18 31.85
N GLY A 633 12.11 31.09 32.24
CA GLY A 633 12.66 30.10 33.17
C GLY A 633 13.96 29.43 32.70
N LEU A 634 14.26 29.37 31.40
CA LEU A 634 15.57 28.89 30.93
C LEU A 634 16.67 29.92 31.17
N LEU A 635 16.37 31.22 31.07
CA LEU A 635 17.34 32.27 31.38
C LEU A 635 17.68 32.28 32.88
N GLU A 636 16.71 32.01 33.74
CA GLU A 636 16.90 31.83 35.18
C GLU A 636 17.77 30.60 35.47
N VAL A 637 17.46 29.44 34.87
CA VAL A 637 18.27 28.21 34.98
C VAL A 637 19.71 28.43 34.53
N PHE A 638 19.91 29.22 33.47
CA PHE A 638 21.24 29.56 32.96
C PHE A 638 21.97 30.63 33.77
N LYS A 639 21.31 31.22 34.78
CA LYS A 639 21.79 32.34 35.62
C LYS A 639 22.09 33.60 34.82
N LEU A 640 21.25 33.89 33.83
CA LEU A 640 21.36 35.04 32.94
C LEU A 640 20.28 36.11 33.22
N LEU A 641 19.26 35.75 33.99
CA LEU A 641 18.19 36.64 34.46
C LEU A 641 17.80 36.24 35.89
N ASP A 642 17.52 37.22 36.76
CA ASP A 642 17.07 36.96 38.13
C ASP A 642 15.59 36.51 38.14
N GLU A 643 15.20 35.67 39.12
CA GLU A 643 13.88 35.03 39.28
C GLU A 643 12.68 36.01 39.40
N HIS A 644 12.94 37.31 39.50
CA HIS A 644 11.92 38.36 39.61
C HIS A 644 11.98 39.41 38.50
N ARG A 645 12.83 39.21 37.48
CA ARG A 645 12.96 40.13 36.35
C ARG A 645 12.35 39.51 35.10
N SER A 646 11.55 40.28 34.39
CA SER A 646 11.02 39.90 33.08
C SER A 646 11.70 40.70 31.97
N LEU A 647 11.81 40.10 30.78
CA LEU A 647 12.28 40.82 29.61
C LEU A 647 11.19 41.78 29.11
N PRO A 648 11.55 43.02 28.69
CA PRO A 648 10.58 43.95 28.10
C PRO A 648 9.99 43.41 26.80
N SER A 649 8.79 43.89 26.45
CA SER A 649 8.10 43.52 25.19
C SER A 649 9.01 43.63 23.97
N PHE A 650 9.07 42.59 23.14
CA PHE A 650 9.91 42.51 21.94
C PHE A 650 9.19 42.88 20.63
N ALA A 651 8.00 43.51 20.69
CA ALA A 651 7.21 43.85 19.49
C ALA A 651 7.97 44.72 18.47
N GLU A 652 8.74 45.70 18.94
CA GLU A 652 9.58 46.56 18.07
C GLU A 652 10.75 45.78 17.46
N ILE A 653 11.32 44.82 18.19
CA ILE A 653 12.39 43.93 17.70
C ILE A 653 11.82 43.06 16.58
N LEU A 654 10.65 42.46 16.79
CA LEU A 654 9.95 41.67 15.78
C LEU A 654 9.68 42.47 14.51
N THR A 655 9.12 43.68 14.65
CA THR A 655 8.81 44.58 13.52
C THR A 655 10.07 45.00 12.77
N ALA A 656 11.15 45.30 13.48
CA ALA A 656 12.43 45.64 12.87
C ALA A 656 13.01 44.48 12.06
N LEU A 657 12.94 43.25 12.57
CA LEU A 657 13.38 42.06 11.83
C LEU A 657 12.50 41.78 10.60
N GLN A 658 11.17 41.88 10.73
CA GLN A 658 10.23 41.68 9.61
C GLN A 658 10.41 42.71 8.49
N THR A 659 10.82 43.93 8.82
CA THR A 659 11.12 45.01 7.84
C THR A 659 12.58 45.04 7.41
N ASN A 660 13.35 43.98 7.70
CA ASN A 660 14.77 43.81 7.37
C ASN A 660 15.68 44.92 7.92
N ARG A 661 15.26 45.60 9.00
CA ARG A 661 16.07 46.56 9.76
C ARG A 661 16.85 45.81 10.85
N THR A 662 17.66 44.83 10.44
CA THR A 662 18.27 43.84 11.33
C THR A 662 19.20 44.46 12.37
N GLN A 663 20.06 45.41 11.99
CA GLN A 663 20.95 46.08 12.95
C GLN A 663 20.16 46.81 14.03
N ARG A 664 19.07 47.51 13.66
CA ARG A 664 18.20 48.19 14.62
C ARG A 664 17.57 47.21 15.62
N ALA A 665 17.18 46.02 15.16
CA ALA A 665 16.64 44.99 16.06
C ALA A 665 17.69 44.54 17.10
N VAL A 666 18.93 44.34 16.67
CA VAL A 666 20.05 43.96 17.55
C VAL A 666 20.39 45.08 18.54
N ASP A 667 20.41 46.34 18.09
CA ASP A 667 20.66 47.50 18.95
C ASP A 667 19.58 47.64 20.03
N LEU A 668 18.30 47.46 19.67
CA LEU A 668 17.17 47.47 20.60
C LEU A 668 17.28 46.34 21.63
N ALA A 669 17.57 45.12 21.18
CA ALA A 669 17.74 43.96 22.05
C ALA A 669 18.88 44.17 23.04
N TRP A 670 20.03 44.63 22.56
CA TRP A 670 21.21 44.91 23.37
C TRP A 670 20.95 45.96 24.46
N GLY A 671 20.29 47.06 24.11
CA GLY A 671 19.90 48.11 25.06
C GLY A 671 18.95 47.58 26.13
N ARG A 672 17.96 46.77 25.75
CA ARG A 672 16.98 46.19 26.68
C ARG A 672 17.60 45.15 27.62
N LEU A 673 18.50 44.30 27.11
CA LEU A 673 19.27 43.37 27.94
C LEU A 673 20.10 44.12 28.98
N ARG A 674 20.79 45.21 28.61
CA ARG A 674 21.50 46.05 29.58
C ARG A 674 20.57 46.67 30.62
N ALA A 675 19.40 47.16 30.20
CA ALA A 675 18.43 47.79 31.09
C ALA A 675 17.89 46.84 32.18
N VAL A 676 17.74 45.55 31.87
CA VAL A 676 17.32 44.53 32.84
C VAL A 676 18.48 43.90 33.61
N GLY A 677 19.70 44.39 33.43
CA GLY A 677 20.89 43.88 34.13
C GLY A 677 21.39 42.53 33.63
N TYR A 678 21.08 42.14 32.38
CA TYR A 678 21.70 40.98 31.75
C TYR A 678 23.23 41.14 31.73
N PRO A 679 24.03 40.08 31.96
CA PRO A 679 25.47 40.20 32.26
C PRO A 679 26.36 40.46 31.03
N LEU A 680 26.00 41.46 30.22
CA LEU A 680 26.75 41.90 29.04
C LEU A 680 28.08 42.56 29.42
N PRO A 681 29.14 42.44 28.59
CA PRO A 681 30.43 43.05 28.87
C PRO A 681 30.34 44.59 28.97
N ALA A 682 31.18 45.17 29.83
CA ALA A 682 31.29 46.62 29.97
C ALA A 682 31.81 47.28 28.68
N HIS A 683 32.65 46.58 27.93
CA HIS A 683 33.19 46.97 26.62
C HIS A 683 33.25 45.76 25.66
N PRO A 684 32.88 45.90 24.37
CA PRO A 684 32.31 47.09 23.75
C PRO A 684 30.88 47.38 24.25
N ARG A 685 30.52 48.68 24.33
CA ARG A 685 29.15 49.10 24.68
C ARG A 685 28.18 48.91 23.52
N GLN A 686 28.68 49.03 22.29
CA GLN A 686 27.90 48.86 21.07
C GLN A 686 27.44 47.41 20.90
N ALA A 687 26.30 47.22 20.26
CA ALA A 687 25.79 45.90 19.96
C ALA A 687 26.61 45.21 18.85
N PRO A 688 26.56 43.88 18.73
CA PRO A 688 27.20 43.16 17.64
C PRO A 688 26.74 43.69 16.27
N ARG A 689 27.69 43.81 15.33
CA ARG A 689 27.36 44.19 13.95
C ARG A 689 26.73 42.99 13.23
N VAL A 690 25.67 43.25 12.48
CA VAL A 690 25.04 42.28 11.60
C VAL A 690 25.79 42.26 10.27
N SER A 691 26.18 41.07 9.80
CA SER A 691 26.79 40.85 8.49
C SER A 691 26.11 39.69 7.78
N GLY A 692 25.69 39.88 6.52
CA GLY A 692 25.24 38.79 5.63
C GLY A 692 23.85 38.19 5.91
N THR A 693 23.28 38.33 7.10
CA THR A 693 21.99 37.70 7.45
C THR A 693 20.79 38.63 7.26
N ASN A 694 19.83 38.20 6.42
CA ASN A 694 18.52 38.84 6.27
C ASN A 694 17.72 38.77 7.58
N GLY A 695 17.06 39.86 7.96
CA GLY A 695 16.28 39.97 9.20
C GLY A 695 15.13 38.97 9.32
N VAL A 696 14.46 38.65 8.22
CA VAL A 696 13.38 37.63 8.18
C VAL A 696 13.95 36.23 8.40
N ARG A 697 15.10 35.92 7.78
CA ARG A 697 15.80 34.63 8.00
C ARG A 697 16.33 34.50 9.42
N LEU A 698 16.86 35.59 10.00
CA LEU A 698 17.27 35.63 11.40
C LEU A 698 16.08 35.46 12.34
N LEU A 699 14.94 36.09 12.05
CA LEU A 699 13.70 35.91 12.81
C LEU A 699 13.20 34.47 12.77
N ALA A 700 13.22 33.83 11.59
CA ALA A 700 12.91 32.42 11.44
C ALA A 700 13.85 31.55 12.28
N ALA A 701 15.15 31.85 12.30
CA ALA A 701 16.13 31.15 13.13
C ALA A 701 15.81 31.29 14.63
N LEU A 702 15.44 32.50 15.07
CA LEU A 702 15.11 32.78 16.47
C LEU A 702 13.88 32.00 16.95
N ALA A 703 12.96 31.69 16.04
CA ALA A 703 11.80 30.84 16.29
C ALA A 703 12.18 29.40 16.68
N ILE A 704 13.30 28.90 16.15
CA ILE A 704 13.75 27.52 16.34
C ILE A 704 14.19 27.35 17.80
N PRO A 705 13.56 26.47 18.58
CA PRO A 705 14.04 26.14 19.92
C PRO A 705 15.43 25.50 19.86
N LEU A 706 16.31 25.90 20.76
CA LEU A 706 17.64 25.30 20.90
C LEU A 706 17.63 24.26 22.02
N ASP A 707 18.40 23.19 21.85
CA ASP A 707 18.70 22.30 22.95
C ASP A 707 19.37 23.07 24.10
N ALA A 708 19.07 22.70 25.34
CA ALA A 708 19.58 23.41 26.50
C ALA A 708 21.12 23.38 26.60
N ALA A 709 21.75 22.29 26.13
CA ALA A 709 23.20 22.14 26.11
C ALA A 709 23.90 23.12 25.16
N ASP A 710 23.22 23.53 24.09
CA ASP A 710 23.71 24.49 23.09
C ASP A 710 23.25 25.93 23.38
N ALA A 711 22.05 26.10 23.93
CA ALA A 711 21.49 27.39 24.28
C ALA A 711 22.35 28.12 25.33
N ALA A 712 22.79 27.42 26.38
CA ALA A 712 23.58 28.05 27.45
C ALA A 712 24.94 28.58 26.96
N PRO A 713 25.79 27.80 26.25
CA PRO A 713 27.02 28.32 25.64
C PRO A 713 26.77 29.44 24.63
N CYS A 714 25.77 29.30 23.76
CA CYS A 714 25.41 30.32 22.77
C CYS A 714 25.12 31.67 23.45
N LEU A 715 24.29 31.68 24.49
CA LEU A 715 23.95 32.92 25.19
C LEU A 715 25.11 33.48 26.01
N ARG A 716 25.95 32.61 26.58
CA ARG A 716 27.15 33.05 27.33
C ARG A 716 28.24 33.63 26.43
N SER A 717 28.25 33.31 25.14
CA SER A 717 29.22 33.87 24.18
C SER A 717 29.22 35.41 24.11
N ILE A 718 28.11 36.05 24.49
CA ILE A 718 27.96 37.51 24.53
C ILE A 718 27.99 38.11 25.94
N THR A 719 28.27 37.30 26.97
CA THR A 719 28.27 37.73 28.37
C THR A 719 29.68 37.85 28.93
N SER A 720 29.78 38.48 30.09
CA SER A 720 31.01 38.57 30.89
C SER A 720 31.19 37.38 31.84
N VAL A 721 30.22 36.47 31.90
CA VAL A 721 30.22 35.31 32.82
C VAL A 721 31.11 34.21 32.25
N ARG A 722 32.35 34.13 32.73
CA ARG A 722 33.26 33.02 32.41
C ARG A 722 32.90 31.80 33.25
N THR A 723 32.67 30.65 32.61
CA THR A 723 32.59 29.36 33.30
C THR A 723 34.00 28.87 33.64
N THR A 724 34.22 28.44 34.87
CA THR A 724 35.50 27.95 35.43
C THR A 724 35.99 26.61 34.85
N LYS A 725 35.58 26.23 33.64
CA LYS A 725 35.94 24.95 33.00
C LYS A 725 36.60 25.06 31.62
N ASP A 726 36.89 26.26 31.13
CA ASP A 726 37.60 26.46 29.84
C ASP A 726 39.10 26.78 30.01
N ILE A 727 39.71 26.38 31.14
CA ILE A 727 41.16 26.32 31.31
C ILE A 727 41.50 25.00 32.02
N ALA A 728 41.51 23.90 31.27
CA ALA A 728 42.35 22.72 31.46
C ALA A 728 42.22 21.81 30.25
#